data_AF-A0A5N7DB65-F1
#
_entry.id   AF-A0A5N7DB65-F1
#
_cell.length_a   1.000
_cell.length_b   1.000
_cell.length_c   1.000
_cell.angle_alpha   90.00
_cell.angle_beta   90.00
_cell.angle_gamma   90.00
#
_symmetry.space_group_name_H-M   'P 1'
#
loop_
_entity.id
_entity.type
_entity.pdbx_description
1 polymer ?
#
loop_
_entity_poly.entity_id
_entity_poly.type
_entity_poly.pdbx_seq_one_letter_code
_entity_poly.pdbx_strand_id
1 'polypeptide(L)'
;MRTSSGEQSTDLSISVVSPKHDESRWFAIPKDIREELSLSEIYEFPNLESLCKETIEEIIAGLLPGTGPKEYQESIKDHGGVCEVTRSLLKLIVANVRALEGLKISREVLYKALVERGDKIPWNRPVGYASLVTDIRHIDWWRMYCGQCFLAWRRIMCQHTQAILRNSTSSLHYYILWMGNGNRTAHFIKLWEFPEDTLDDSWYQIRSNILEAVFCKAFKTHHGMLNRIDCPDSPTKSYGLNIMTPLVQGYVTLSKALRVKANAGPSQSPDAQIRHWATFNPSKKKVQRKPRPIFQCDFDAALEIALRDKELFQYVIKLLRSPRYPAKPEACDSIPFSGSLQAAIGFVLDYAAVSVANDSPLESVISKNSGDLPWPIQGCGFHEGNVLVWTYNFKRFSSLTPDDFTATEDSERLWEDSHKTLLEQCAAKIILLCGPRAGRIIKAMIEGSSQYTLDIQGYKYQIYLDHRRLYIRCPELPAEVWSINPIHAARLSDVVRFATRVLGITDIRPYFVESSSIVGYILSQARKERLGGHIMTTDDLDAGIKLWLIRKGIGDDDDIREIETIAGSLVRGLLMLLHALPRRENAVQTPIRPPLPDIGRERTRVHEGFDNGSYEKIKEMVRDRVGKRDELYLECLSTLPKKETGTAEDIAEDAAEAHQTMTTETLFQVDDKEVTGMQTWLFNRRKETIGSDEGSNYLPKTGKRNNLETTSCLEVAHSFEARVEDLTLLIDQAITDGFLDPNIDLLKSLAESLGVKSSRKGCLRKGQTTGKTGCTRKIWREEREVFQTKEYQYTVPLGMTYERSISLNYCPIKFPSGMDVGDGTIYVKMEICPFGQRHPKVYATSATDDDPACRLAFYVRFTDSTGSEVRYYERNANTSPLFRANTFVDVLANSVPDEQIAKTPRRYLHYKKGMSPAGLEGFEGGSYTTLP
;
A
#
# COMPACT_ATOMS: atom_id res chain seq x y z
N MET A 1 25.51 -30.90 -7.55
CA MET A 1 25.39 -30.15 -8.82
C MET A 1 23.91 -30.04 -9.15
N ARG A 2 23.28 -28.95 -8.73
CA ARG A 2 21.95 -28.53 -9.17
C ARG A 2 22.19 -27.25 -9.95
N THR A 3 21.82 -27.30 -11.23
CA THR A 3 21.89 -26.20 -12.18
C THR A 3 21.04 -25.04 -11.64
N SER A 4 21.73 -23.94 -11.35
CA SER A 4 21.14 -22.62 -11.14
C SER A 4 20.27 -22.28 -12.35
N SER A 5 18.96 -22.20 -12.16
CA SER A 5 18.09 -21.45 -13.05
C SER A 5 18.59 -20.02 -13.03
N GLY A 6 19.22 -19.59 -14.12
CA GLY A 6 19.75 -18.24 -14.27
C GLY A 6 18.62 -17.23 -14.11
N GLU A 7 18.68 -16.43 -13.06
CA GLU A 7 18.10 -15.10 -13.09
C GLU A 7 18.84 -14.33 -14.18
N GLN A 8 18.22 -14.25 -15.36
CA GLN A 8 18.64 -13.29 -16.37
C GLN A 8 18.42 -11.90 -15.78
N SER A 9 19.51 -11.29 -15.31
CA SER A 9 19.58 -9.87 -14.97
C SER A 9 19.22 -9.07 -16.22
N THR A 10 17.99 -8.59 -16.31
CA THR A 10 17.52 -7.79 -17.45
C THR A 10 18.06 -6.35 -17.36
N ASP A 11 18.99 -6.05 -18.25
CA ASP A 11 19.55 -4.73 -18.60
C ASP A 11 18.45 -3.70 -18.91
N LEU A 12 18.01 -2.85 -17.97
CA LEU A 12 16.89 -1.92 -18.27
C LEU A 12 17.14 -0.48 -17.79
N SER A 13 17.35 0.41 -18.77
CA SER A 13 17.06 1.83 -18.65
C SER A 13 15.55 1.99 -18.45
N ILE A 14 15.14 2.67 -17.38
CA ILE A 14 13.73 2.81 -17.02
C ILE A 14 13.22 4.15 -17.56
N SER A 15 12.36 4.09 -18.57
CA SER A 15 11.70 5.27 -19.11
C SER A 15 10.19 5.11 -19.06
N VAL A 16 9.49 6.13 -18.59
CA VAL A 16 8.02 6.11 -18.43
C VAL A 16 7.42 7.34 -19.10
N VAL A 17 6.64 7.11 -20.15
CA VAL A 17 5.88 8.16 -20.83
C VAL A 17 4.63 8.50 -20.02
N SER A 18 4.38 9.78 -19.77
CA SER A 18 3.14 10.20 -19.12
C SER A 18 1.95 9.93 -20.06
N PRO A 19 0.82 9.40 -19.59
CA PRO A 19 -0.31 9.13 -20.47
C PRO A 19 -1.00 10.40 -20.97
N LYS A 20 -1.56 10.34 -22.17
CA LYS A 20 -2.55 11.32 -22.63
C LYS A 20 -3.84 11.20 -21.81
N HIS A 21 -4.47 12.32 -21.52
CA HIS A 21 -5.72 12.42 -20.77
C HIS A 21 -6.62 13.56 -21.24
N ASP A 22 -7.88 13.48 -20.84
CA ASP A 22 -8.97 14.39 -21.19
C ASP A 22 -9.56 15.07 -19.94
N GLU A 23 -8.79 15.14 -18.85
CA GLU A 23 -9.26 15.74 -17.59
C GLU A 23 -9.64 17.22 -17.76
N SER A 24 -10.86 17.58 -17.37
CA SER A 24 -11.40 18.95 -17.48
C SER A 24 -10.54 19.99 -16.78
N ARG A 25 -9.91 19.64 -15.65
CA ARG A 25 -9.00 20.53 -14.92
C ARG A 25 -7.73 20.90 -15.69
N TRP A 26 -7.33 20.07 -16.66
CA TRP A 26 -6.23 20.41 -17.57
C TRP A 26 -6.69 21.45 -18.58
N PHE A 27 -7.84 21.24 -19.23
CA PHE A 27 -8.39 22.20 -20.20
C PHE A 27 -8.75 23.55 -19.58
N ALA A 28 -9.05 23.59 -18.27
CA ALA A 28 -9.27 24.82 -17.51
C ALA A 28 -8.00 25.67 -17.34
N ILE A 29 -6.81 25.11 -17.57
CA ILE A 29 -5.55 25.85 -17.48
C ILE A 29 -5.39 26.71 -18.75
N PRO A 30 -5.02 28.00 -18.62
CA PRO A 30 -4.74 28.89 -19.74
C PRO A 30 -3.80 28.25 -20.77
N LYS A 31 -4.11 28.45 -22.05
CA LYS A 31 -3.42 27.78 -23.17
C LYS A 31 -1.94 28.16 -23.22
N ASP A 32 -1.63 29.43 -22.98
CA ASP A 32 -0.28 29.98 -22.86
C ASP A 32 0.55 29.23 -21.80
N ILE A 33 -0.03 28.91 -20.65
CA ILE A 33 0.66 28.11 -19.61
C ILE A 33 0.81 26.65 -20.04
N ARG A 34 -0.24 26.05 -20.62
CA ARG A 34 -0.22 24.63 -21.04
C ARG A 34 0.82 24.33 -22.13
N GLU A 35 0.98 25.27 -23.06
CA GLU A 35 1.86 25.12 -24.22
C GLU A 35 3.26 25.70 -23.96
N GLU A 36 3.49 26.35 -22.81
CA GLU A 36 4.81 26.90 -22.46
C GLU A 36 5.87 25.80 -22.31
N LEU A 37 6.98 25.96 -23.05
CA LEU A 37 8.16 25.11 -23.00
C LEU A 37 9.42 25.96 -22.78
N SER A 38 9.47 26.67 -21.65
CA SER A 38 10.63 27.50 -21.29
C SER A 38 11.91 26.66 -21.18
N LEU A 39 12.99 27.14 -21.79
CA LEU A 39 14.28 26.44 -21.76
C LEU A 39 14.98 26.67 -20.43
N SER A 40 15.65 25.63 -19.94
CA SER A 40 16.50 25.74 -18.76
C SER A 40 17.74 26.56 -19.08
N GLU A 41 18.22 27.33 -18.10
CA GLU A 41 19.50 28.01 -18.20
C GLU A 41 20.65 27.00 -18.36
N ILE A 42 21.58 27.32 -19.25
CA ILE A 42 22.83 26.55 -19.41
C ILE A 42 23.76 26.93 -18.26
N TYR A 43 24.30 25.94 -17.58
CA TYR A 43 25.30 26.13 -16.54
C TYR A 43 26.36 25.02 -16.61
N GLU A 44 27.52 25.29 -16.02
CA GLU A 44 28.58 24.32 -15.89
C GLU A 44 28.31 23.39 -14.70
N PHE A 45 28.38 22.08 -14.92
CA PHE A 45 28.22 21.11 -13.84
C PHE A 45 29.38 21.25 -12.85
N PRO A 46 29.10 21.36 -11.54
CA PRO A 46 30.14 21.69 -10.57
C PRO A 46 31.11 20.53 -10.36
N ASN A 47 32.30 20.85 -9.86
CA ASN A 47 33.18 19.86 -9.26
C ASN A 47 32.51 19.29 -7.99
N LEU A 48 32.22 17.99 -8.01
CA LEU A 48 31.47 17.31 -6.97
C LEU A 48 32.26 17.19 -5.67
N GLU A 49 33.59 17.14 -5.71
CA GLU A 49 34.40 17.12 -4.49
C GLU A 49 34.29 18.45 -3.74
N SER A 50 34.51 19.56 -4.43
CA SER A 50 34.36 20.90 -3.84
C SER A 50 32.94 21.15 -3.34
N LEU A 51 31.93 20.82 -4.15
CA LEU A 51 30.53 21.00 -3.77
C LEU A 51 30.12 20.12 -2.58
N CYS A 52 30.63 18.89 -2.50
CA CYS A 52 30.36 17.98 -1.39
C CYS A 52 30.98 18.49 -0.10
N LYS A 53 32.24 18.95 -0.13
CA LYS A 53 32.90 19.58 1.03
C LYS A 53 32.11 20.78 1.53
N GLU A 54 31.82 21.73 0.64
CA GLU A 54 31.06 22.93 0.96
C GLU A 54 29.69 22.59 1.58
N THR A 55 28.97 21.64 0.98
CA THR A 55 27.65 21.22 1.49
C THR A 55 27.75 20.60 2.88
N ILE A 56 28.76 19.77 3.16
CA ILE A 56 28.98 19.20 4.50
C ILE A 56 29.33 20.30 5.51
N GLU A 57 30.17 21.27 5.14
CA GLU A 57 30.53 22.40 5.99
C GLU A 57 29.31 23.26 6.35
N GLU A 58 28.45 23.54 5.37
CA GLU A 58 27.19 24.26 5.62
C GLU A 58 26.22 23.47 6.49
N ILE A 59 26.19 22.14 6.38
CA ILE A 59 25.40 21.26 7.24
C ILE A 59 25.90 21.34 8.69
N ILE A 60 27.21 21.22 8.90
CA ILE A 60 27.84 21.30 10.23
C ILE A 60 27.60 22.67 10.86
N ALA A 61 27.65 23.73 10.05
CA ALA A 61 27.42 25.10 10.50
C ALA A 61 25.93 25.43 10.73
N GLY A 62 25.00 24.51 10.44
CA GLY A 62 23.56 24.74 10.60
C GLY A 62 22.99 25.77 9.63
N LEU A 63 23.66 25.98 8.50
CA LEU A 63 23.32 27.05 7.55
C LEU A 63 22.25 26.63 6.54
N LEU A 64 21.98 25.33 6.40
CA LEU A 64 20.96 24.82 5.51
C LEU A 64 19.66 24.49 6.26
N PRO A 65 18.48 24.80 5.68
CA PRO A 65 17.20 24.40 6.25
C PRO A 65 17.14 22.89 6.52
N GLY A 66 16.68 22.52 7.72
CA GLY A 66 16.48 21.12 8.10
C GLY A 66 17.69 20.40 8.68
N THR A 67 18.80 21.10 8.88
CA THR A 67 19.98 20.56 9.56
C THR A 67 19.72 20.50 11.07
N GLY A 68 19.71 19.29 11.64
CA GLY A 68 19.75 19.07 13.08
C GLY A 68 21.17 19.37 13.58
N PRO A 69 21.38 20.32 14.51
CA PRO A 69 22.73 20.80 14.84
C PRO A 69 23.61 19.76 15.56
N LYS A 70 23.06 18.66 16.07
CA LYS A 70 23.83 17.64 16.82
C LYS A 70 24.06 16.35 16.03
N GLU A 71 23.02 15.76 15.42
CA GLU A 71 23.15 14.42 14.85
C GLU A 71 24.09 14.36 13.63
N TYR A 72 23.97 15.31 12.70
CA TYR A 72 24.86 15.38 11.53
C TYR A 72 26.29 15.70 11.95
N GLN A 73 26.47 16.68 12.86
CA GLN A 73 27.79 17.13 13.29
C GLN A 73 28.57 16.02 14.00
N GLU A 74 27.96 15.33 14.96
CA GLU A 74 28.57 14.22 15.70
C GLU A 74 28.89 13.06 14.74
N SER A 75 27.93 12.65 13.92
CA SER A 75 28.13 11.53 12.98
C SER A 75 29.24 11.81 11.96
N ILE A 76 29.29 13.01 11.39
CA ILE A 76 30.36 13.38 10.44
C ILE A 76 31.72 13.37 11.13
N LYS A 77 31.80 13.86 12.37
CA LYS A 77 33.04 13.88 13.15
C LYS A 77 33.52 12.46 13.48
N ASP A 78 32.60 11.59 13.90
CA ASP A 78 32.90 10.20 14.27
C ASP A 78 33.42 9.37 13.07
N HIS A 79 33.06 9.77 11.85
CA HIS A 79 33.48 9.12 10.60
C HIS A 79 34.65 9.83 9.89
N GLY A 80 35.51 10.53 10.65
CA GLY A 80 36.75 11.11 10.14
C GLY A 80 36.63 12.55 9.63
N GLY A 81 35.49 13.21 9.84
CA GLY A 81 35.26 14.62 9.51
C GLY A 81 35.03 14.87 8.02
N VAL A 82 34.94 16.16 7.66
CA VAL A 82 34.53 16.64 6.32
C VAL A 82 35.29 15.94 5.19
N CYS A 83 36.63 15.96 5.24
CA CYS A 83 37.46 15.43 4.16
C CYS A 83 37.31 13.92 3.95
N GLU A 84 37.25 13.13 5.02
CA GLU A 84 37.11 11.67 4.92
C GLU A 84 35.72 11.29 4.45
N VAL A 85 34.69 11.92 5.02
CA VAL A 85 33.30 11.70 4.60
C VAL A 85 33.11 12.08 3.14
N THR A 86 33.60 13.23 2.68
CA THR A 86 33.55 13.57 1.24
C THR A 86 34.21 12.49 0.39
N ARG A 87 35.43 12.07 0.73
CA ARG A 87 36.13 11.04 -0.05
C ARG A 87 35.35 9.73 -0.10
N SER A 88 34.75 9.33 1.02
CA SER A 88 33.89 8.14 1.09
C SER A 88 32.65 8.29 0.21
N LEU A 89 31.98 9.45 0.22
CA LEU A 89 30.77 9.69 -0.56
C LEU A 89 31.05 9.72 -2.06
N LEU A 90 32.16 10.35 -2.47
CA LEU A 90 32.55 10.43 -3.88
C LEU A 90 32.82 9.06 -4.52
N LYS A 91 33.25 8.06 -3.73
CA LYS A 91 33.45 6.68 -4.19
C LYS A 91 32.14 5.96 -4.54
N LEU A 92 31.01 6.43 -4.02
CA LEU A 92 29.68 5.85 -4.27
C LEU A 92 29.04 6.38 -5.56
N ILE A 93 29.56 7.49 -6.10
CA ILE A 93 29.00 8.16 -7.27
C ILE A 93 29.35 7.38 -8.54
N VAL A 94 28.36 7.18 -9.39
CA VAL A 94 28.50 6.47 -10.67
C VAL A 94 29.45 7.22 -11.61
N ALA A 95 30.32 6.49 -12.31
CA ALA A 95 31.38 7.08 -13.15
C ALA A 95 30.85 8.00 -14.25
N ASN A 96 29.75 7.65 -14.89
CA ASN A 96 29.12 8.48 -15.93
C ASN A 96 28.61 9.83 -15.40
N VAL A 97 28.28 9.91 -14.11
CA VAL A 97 27.87 11.16 -13.47
C VAL A 97 29.08 12.03 -13.16
N ARG A 98 30.21 11.43 -12.73
CA ARG A 98 31.50 12.13 -12.58
C ARG A 98 31.98 12.73 -13.89
N ALA A 99 31.71 12.07 -15.02
CA ALA A 99 32.08 12.56 -16.34
C ALA A 99 31.35 13.86 -16.75
N LEU A 100 30.34 14.31 -15.99
CA LEU A 100 29.69 15.60 -16.20
C LEU A 100 30.47 16.78 -15.64
N GLU A 101 31.40 16.58 -14.69
CA GLU A 101 32.15 17.66 -14.02
C GLU A 101 32.83 18.59 -15.04
N GLY A 102 32.56 19.90 -14.96
CA GLY A 102 33.10 20.91 -15.87
C GLY A 102 32.41 21.00 -17.24
N LEU A 103 31.42 20.14 -17.53
CA LEU A 103 30.66 20.22 -18.77
C LEU A 103 29.50 21.20 -18.65
N LYS A 104 29.20 21.90 -19.75
CA LYS A 104 27.97 22.68 -19.87
C LYS A 104 26.77 21.75 -19.99
N ILE A 105 25.85 21.82 -19.04
CA ILE A 105 24.67 20.96 -18.98
C ILE A 105 23.63 21.41 -20.00
N SER A 106 23.25 20.48 -20.87
CA SER A 106 22.13 20.58 -21.81
C SER A 106 21.35 19.26 -21.83
N ARG A 107 20.14 19.25 -22.42
CA ARG A 107 19.35 18.03 -22.60
C ARG A 107 20.15 16.94 -23.29
N GLU A 108 20.86 17.28 -24.37
CA GLU A 108 21.66 16.32 -25.15
C GLU A 108 22.80 15.71 -24.33
N VAL A 109 23.56 16.55 -23.60
CA VAL A 109 24.67 16.09 -22.75
C VAL A 109 24.15 15.14 -21.67
N LEU A 110 23.07 15.52 -20.98
CA LEU A 110 22.45 14.68 -19.96
C LEU A 110 21.95 13.36 -20.55
N TYR A 111 21.25 13.40 -21.68
CA TYR A 111 20.71 12.20 -22.29
C TYR A 111 21.82 11.23 -22.73
N LYS A 112 22.85 11.73 -23.41
CA LYS A 112 24.00 10.91 -23.85
C LYS A 112 24.78 10.34 -22.67
N ALA A 113 25.11 11.17 -21.67
CA ALA A 113 25.93 10.75 -20.54
C ALA A 113 25.18 9.81 -19.59
N LEU A 114 23.89 10.09 -19.34
CA LEU A 114 23.16 9.45 -18.25
C LEU A 114 22.15 8.40 -18.71
N VAL A 115 21.58 8.55 -19.91
CA VAL A 115 20.57 7.61 -20.44
C VAL A 115 21.20 6.62 -21.42
N GLU A 116 21.96 7.10 -22.41
CA GLU A 116 22.57 6.21 -23.43
C GLU A 116 23.80 5.47 -22.90
N ARG A 117 24.66 6.16 -22.15
CA ARG A 117 25.91 5.60 -21.59
C ARG A 117 25.77 5.14 -20.15
N GLY A 118 24.59 5.27 -19.54
CA GLY A 118 24.34 4.95 -18.14
C GLY A 118 24.72 3.50 -17.78
N ASP A 119 25.24 3.30 -16.57
CA ASP A 119 25.67 1.99 -16.11
C ASP A 119 24.49 1.04 -15.98
N LYS A 120 24.60 -0.13 -16.60
CA LYS A 120 23.56 -1.18 -16.67
C LYS A 120 23.49 -2.04 -15.41
N ILE A 121 23.68 -1.43 -14.24
CA ILE A 121 23.74 -2.13 -12.96
C ILE A 121 22.31 -2.35 -12.44
N PRO A 122 21.98 -3.53 -11.88
CA PRO A 122 20.64 -3.82 -11.35
C PRO A 122 20.10 -2.78 -10.35
N TRP A 123 18.78 -2.57 -10.36
CA TRP A 123 18.05 -1.66 -9.46
C TRP A 123 17.63 -2.33 -8.14
N ASN A 124 18.43 -3.28 -7.64
CA ASN A 124 18.13 -4.07 -6.45
C ASN A 124 18.89 -3.62 -5.18
N ARG A 125 19.64 -2.52 -5.26
CA ARG A 125 20.47 -1.96 -4.16
C ARG A 125 19.94 -0.61 -3.65
N PRO A 126 20.39 -0.14 -2.47
CA PRO A 126 20.16 1.23 -2.04
C PRO A 126 20.89 2.22 -2.95
N VAL A 127 20.14 3.17 -3.51
CA VAL A 127 20.64 4.08 -4.55
C VAL A 127 20.07 5.48 -4.41
N GLY A 128 20.82 6.43 -4.96
CA GLY A 128 20.26 7.70 -5.42
C GLY A 128 19.92 7.65 -6.88
N TYR A 129 18.85 8.35 -7.26
CA TYR A 129 18.39 8.41 -8.63
C TYR A 129 17.98 9.84 -9.02
N ALA A 130 17.99 10.08 -10.33
CA ALA A 130 17.38 11.23 -10.97
C ALA A 130 16.24 10.77 -11.89
N SER A 131 15.23 11.62 -12.07
CA SER A 131 14.24 11.54 -13.14
C SER A 131 14.46 12.74 -14.05
N LEU A 132 15.05 12.48 -15.22
CA LEU A 132 15.19 13.45 -16.31
C LEU A 132 13.88 13.46 -17.10
N VAL A 133 13.11 14.52 -16.94
CA VAL A 133 11.85 14.71 -17.68
C VAL A 133 12.13 15.44 -18.97
N THR A 134 11.78 14.84 -20.10
CA THR A 134 11.90 15.42 -21.45
C THR A 134 10.52 15.64 -22.07
N ASP A 135 10.42 16.49 -23.09
CA ASP A 135 9.18 16.74 -23.84
C ASP A 135 9.42 16.58 -25.33
N ILE A 136 8.65 15.71 -25.99
CA ILE A 136 8.83 15.41 -27.42
C ILE A 136 8.51 16.60 -28.33
N ARG A 137 7.79 17.61 -27.83
CA ARG A 137 7.42 18.80 -28.60
C ARG A 137 8.57 19.80 -28.72
N HIS A 138 9.58 19.72 -27.85
CA HIS A 138 10.74 20.60 -27.90
C HIS A 138 12.02 19.86 -27.47
N ILE A 139 12.94 19.68 -28.42
CA ILE A 139 14.13 18.84 -28.27
C ILE A 139 15.04 19.27 -27.12
N ASP A 140 15.15 20.57 -26.83
CA ASP A 140 16.00 21.10 -25.76
C ASP A 140 15.29 21.28 -24.40
N TRP A 141 14.00 20.99 -24.30
CA TRP A 141 13.27 21.16 -23.05
C TRP A 141 13.54 19.98 -22.10
N TRP A 142 13.89 20.28 -20.86
CA TRP A 142 14.10 19.27 -19.82
C TRP A 142 13.87 19.80 -18.41
N ARG A 143 13.53 18.92 -17.47
CA ARG A 143 13.43 19.20 -16.03
C ARG A 143 13.99 18.02 -15.25
N MET A 144 14.49 18.26 -14.04
CA MET A 144 15.14 17.22 -13.24
C MET A 144 14.57 17.13 -11.84
N TYR A 145 14.34 15.89 -11.39
CA TYR A 145 14.03 15.52 -10.02
C TYR A 145 15.11 14.60 -9.49
N CYS A 146 15.63 14.83 -8.30
CA CYS A 146 16.54 13.92 -7.60
C CYS A 146 15.82 13.25 -6.43
N GLY A 147 16.20 12.03 -6.09
CA GLY A 147 15.70 11.34 -4.92
C GLY A 147 16.58 10.18 -4.50
N GLN A 148 16.26 9.59 -3.37
CA GLN A 148 16.95 8.44 -2.81
C GLN A 148 15.96 7.35 -2.41
N CYS A 149 16.44 6.11 -2.32
CA CYS A 149 15.67 4.98 -1.82
C CYS A 149 16.55 3.82 -1.41
N PHE A 150 16.12 3.09 -0.37
CA PHE A 150 16.74 1.85 0.04
C PHE A 150 16.39 0.68 -0.91
N LEU A 151 15.13 0.59 -1.36
CA LEU A 151 14.68 -0.40 -2.37
C LEU A 151 14.31 0.28 -3.69
N ALA A 152 15.26 0.35 -4.62
CA ALA A 152 15.10 1.11 -5.86
C ALA A 152 14.01 0.57 -6.77
N TRP A 153 13.92 -0.76 -6.93
CA TRP A 153 12.84 -1.40 -7.68
C TRP A 153 11.47 -0.92 -7.23
N ARG A 154 11.18 -1.03 -5.92
CA ARG A 154 9.88 -0.65 -5.37
C ARG A 154 9.61 0.84 -5.56
N ARG A 155 10.61 1.69 -5.30
CA ARG A 155 10.46 3.15 -5.43
C ARG A 155 10.20 3.58 -6.88
N ILE A 156 10.96 3.07 -7.83
CA ILE A 156 10.89 3.52 -9.22
C ILE A 156 9.77 2.78 -9.95
N MET A 157 9.82 1.46 -10.03
CA MET A 157 8.84 0.65 -10.77
C MET A 157 7.44 0.72 -10.16
N CYS A 158 7.34 0.70 -8.83
CA CYS A 158 6.03 0.52 -8.20
C CYS A 158 5.45 1.82 -7.63
N GLN A 159 6.24 2.82 -7.24
CA GLN A 159 5.70 4.08 -6.72
C GLN A 159 5.67 5.18 -7.78
N HIS A 160 6.83 5.57 -8.34
CA HIS A 160 6.89 6.64 -9.33
C HIS A 160 6.13 6.30 -10.61
N THR A 161 6.42 5.16 -11.21
CA THR A 161 5.77 4.73 -12.44
C THR A 161 4.25 4.63 -12.30
N GLN A 162 3.74 4.06 -11.19
CA GLN A 162 2.29 4.03 -10.93
C GLN A 162 1.73 5.45 -10.80
N ALA A 163 2.41 6.36 -10.10
CA ALA A 163 1.97 7.75 -9.97
C ALA A 163 1.92 8.48 -11.33
N ILE A 164 2.89 8.25 -12.21
CA ILE A 164 2.94 8.80 -13.57
C ILE A 164 1.79 8.26 -14.41
N LEU A 165 1.58 6.94 -14.41
CA LEU A 165 0.50 6.30 -15.17
C LEU A 165 -0.89 6.72 -14.68
N ARG A 166 -1.03 7.02 -13.38
CA ARG A 166 -2.26 7.54 -12.78
C ARG A 166 -2.49 9.03 -13.02
N ASN A 167 -1.63 9.73 -13.77
CA ASN A 167 -1.75 11.17 -13.97
C ASN A 167 -1.76 11.95 -12.63
N SER A 168 -0.95 11.49 -11.67
CA SER A 168 -0.90 12.11 -10.34
C SER A 168 -0.43 13.55 -10.43
N THR A 169 -1.02 14.43 -9.62
CA THR A 169 -0.58 15.82 -9.46
C THR A 169 -0.16 16.11 -8.01
N SER A 170 0.14 15.06 -7.25
CA SER A 170 0.41 15.13 -5.80
C SER A 170 1.78 15.73 -5.45
N SER A 171 2.70 15.78 -6.41
CA SER A 171 4.01 16.42 -6.29
C SER A 171 4.26 17.29 -7.53
N LEU A 172 5.20 18.24 -7.43
CA LEU A 172 5.63 19.04 -8.58
C LEU A 172 6.15 18.15 -9.72
N HIS A 173 6.93 17.11 -9.38
CA HIS A 173 7.44 16.13 -10.36
C HIS A 173 6.30 15.49 -11.18
N TYR A 174 5.27 14.96 -10.52
CA TYR A 174 4.17 14.31 -11.22
C TYR A 174 3.26 15.31 -11.94
N TYR A 175 3.03 16.49 -11.35
CA TYR A 175 2.27 17.55 -12.00
C TYR A 175 2.91 18.00 -13.31
N ILE A 176 4.24 18.14 -13.37
CA ILE A 176 4.92 18.51 -14.62
C ILE A 176 4.77 17.39 -15.66
N LEU A 177 4.85 16.12 -15.29
CA LEU A 177 4.57 15.02 -16.23
C LEU A 177 3.13 15.03 -16.74
N TRP A 178 2.17 15.28 -15.85
CA TRP A 178 0.74 15.43 -16.15
C TRP A 178 0.48 16.62 -17.09
N MET A 179 1.09 17.78 -16.84
CA MET A 179 0.95 18.98 -17.68
C MET A 179 1.32 18.72 -19.15
N GLY A 180 2.28 17.83 -19.40
CA GLY A 180 2.70 17.42 -20.74
C GLY A 180 1.64 16.67 -21.54
N ASN A 181 0.61 16.10 -20.89
CA ASN A 181 -0.54 15.43 -21.49
C ASN A 181 -0.16 14.44 -22.62
N GLY A 182 0.68 13.44 -22.32
CA GLY A 182 1.13 12.47 -23.32
C GLY A 182 2.49 12.76 -23.95
N ASN A 183 3.00 13.99 -23.82
CA ASN A 183 4.21 14.42 -24.54
C ASN A 183 5.50 14.33 -23.71
N ARG A 184 5.42 13.97 -22.42
CA ARG A 184 6.57 13.99 -21.52
C ARG A 184 6.99 12.60 -21.07
N THR A 185 8.29 12.39 -20.97
CA THR A 185 8.88 11.11 -20.57
C THR A 185 9.80 11.33 -19.38
N ALA A 186 9.63 10.54 -18.33
CA ALA A 186 10.54 10.46 -17.20
C ALA A 186 11.58 9.36 -17.46
N HIS A 187 12.85 9.75 -17.60
CA HIS A 187 13.98 8.83 -17.71
C HIS A 187 14.65 8.70 -16.34
N PHE A 188 14.57 7.52 -15.73
CA PHE A 188 15.17 7.26 -14.43
C PHE A 188 16.63 6.82 -14.59
N ILE A 189 17.51 7.51 -13.86
CA ILE A 189 18.96 7.40 -13.97
C ILE A 189 19.52 7.16 -12.56
N LYS A 190 20.47 6.26 -12.42
CA LYS A 190 21.20 6.02 -11.16
C LYS A 190 22.30 7.08 -10.98
N LEU A 191 22.36 7.70 -9.81
CA LEU A 191 23.34 8.75 -9.48
C LEU A 191 24.49 8.23 -8.60
N TRP A 192 24.14 7.49 -7.55
CA TRP A 192 25.07 6.82 -6.65
C TRP A 192 24.49 5.50 -6.15
N GLU A 193 25.34 4.64 -5.65
CA GLU A 193 24.96 3.31 -5.16
C GLU A 193 25.72 2.96 -3.88
N PHE A 194 25.02 2.36 -2.93
CA PHE A 194 25.64 1.77 -1.75
C PHE A 194 25.87 0.26 -1.94
N PRO A 195 26.92 -0.31 -1.31
CA PRO A 195 27.15 -1.76 -1.29
C PRO A 195 25.94 -2.56 -0.77
N GLU A 196 25.77 -3.80 -1.23
CA GLU A 196 24.64 -4.69 -0.84
C GLU A 196 24.58 -4.99 0.66
N ASP A 197 25.72 -4.96 1.34
CA ASP A 197 25.85 -5.18 2.78
C ASP A 197 25.59 -3.92 3.62
N THR A 198 25.17 -2.82 2.99
CA THR A 198 24.83 -1.58 3.70
C THR A 198 23.62 -1.79 4.61
N LEU A 199 23.81 -1.50 5.89
CA LEU A 199 22.75 -1.52 6.88
C LEU A 199 21.85 -0.28 6.73
N ASP A 200 20.55 -0.47 6.88
CA ASP A 200 19.58 0.64 6.99
C ASP A 200 19.65 1.24 8.40
N ASP A 201 20.72 2.00 8.64
CA ASP A 201 21.01 2.67 9.90
C ASP A 201 21.01 4.20 9.77
N SER A 202 21.21 4.89 10.90
CA SER A 202 21.25 6.35 10.93
C SER A 202 22.36 6.90 10.02
N TRP A 203 23.48 6.20 9.91
CA TRP A 203 24.62 6.64 9.11
C TRP A 203 24.37 6.50 7.61
N TYR A 204 23.74 5.41 7.17
CA TYR A 204 23.21 5.30 5.81
C TYR A 204 22.29 6.47 5.49
N GLN A 205 21.31 6.78 6.37
CA GLN A 205 20.37 7.86 6.13
C GLN A 205 21.08 9.23 6.02
N ILE A 206 22.07 9.50 6.88
CA ILE A 206 22.87 10.74 6.82
C ILE A 206 23.65 10.85 5.52
N ARG A 207 24.36 9.79 5.12
CA ARG A 207 25.11 9.76 3.84
C ARG A 207 24.19 9.95 2.64
N SER A 208 23.03 9.29 2.64
CA SER A 208 22.00 9.40 1.60
C SER A 208 21.45 10.82 1.50
N ASN A 209 21.13 11.46 2.64
CA ASN A 209 20.65 12.84 2.68
C ASN A 209 21.70 13.85 2.17
N ILE A 210 22.97 13.66 2.53
CA ILE A 210 24.08 14.51 2.05
C ILE A 210 24.23 14.37 0.54
N LEU A 211 24.25 13.14 0.01
CA LEU A 211 24.36 12.90 -1.44
C LEU A 211 23.16 13.48 -2.20
N GLU A 212 21.93 13.30 -1.69
CA GLU A 212 20.74 13.91 -2.30
C GLU A 212 20.85 15.44 -2.30
N ALA A 213 21.34 16.06 -1.21
CA ALA A 213 21.55 17.50 -1.15
C ALA A 213 22.60 17.98 -2.18
N VAL A 214 23.74 17.28 -2.28
CA VAL A 214 24.80 17.58 -3.24
C VAL A 214 24.27 17.51 -4.67
N PHE A 215 23.53 16.45 -5.02
CA PHE A 215 22.98 16.32 -6.37
C PHE A 215 21.85 17.29 -6.67
N CYS A 216 21.01 17.61 -5.69
CA CYS A 216 20.02 18.66 -5.85
C CYS A 216 20.67 20.03 -6.12
N LYS A 217 21.81 20.34 -5.48
CA LYS A 217 22.58 21.55 -5.78
C LYS A 217 23.25 21.45 -7.16
N ALA A 218 23.89 20.32 -7.46
CA ALA A 218 24.62 20.12 -8.72
C ALA A 218 23.72 20.25 -9.94
N PHE A 219 22.51 19.67 -9.89
CA PHE A 219 21.51 19.76 -10.95
C PHE A 219 20.58 20.98 -10.81
N LYS A 220 20.75 21.80 -9.77
CA LYS A 220 19.90 22.95 -9.42
C LYS A 220 18.41 22.58 -9.34
N THR A 221 18.07 21.45 -8.72
CA THR A 221 16.69 20.92 -8.70
C THR A 221 15.77 21.54 -7.65
N HIS A 222 16.30 22.39 -6.76
CA HIS A 222 15.55 23.03 -5.66
C HIS A 222 15.20 24.49 -5.91
N HIS A 223 14.09 24.93 -5.33
CA HIS A 223 13.61 26.32 -5.32
C HIS A 223 14.00 27.07 -4.04
N GLY A 224 15.29 27.04 -3.69
CA GLY A 224 15.86 27.81 -2.57
C GLY A 224 15.89 27.12 -1.20
N MET A 225 15.37 25.90 -1.07
CA MET A 225 15.42 25.13 0.19
C MET A 225 16.81 24.60 0.56
N LEU A 226 17.78 24.67 -0.36
CA LEU A 226 19.20 24.37 -0.12
C LEU A 226 20.08 25.62 -0.22
N ASN A 227 19.48 26.81 -0.12
CA ASN A 227 20.24 28.05 0.05
C ASN A 227 20.58 28.23 1.52
N ARG A 228 21.69 28.92 1.76
CA ARG A 228 22.09 29.29 3.11
C ARG A 228 21.07 30.26 3.73
N ILE A 229 20.74 30.04 5.00
CA ILE A 229 19.76 30.83 5.75
C ILE A 229 20.27 32.25 6.01
N ASP A 230 21.58 32.43 6.11
CA ASP A 230 22.26 33.72 6.33
C ASP A 230 22.32 34.59 5.06
N CYS A 231 21.90 34.07 3.90
CA CYS A 231 21.85 34.79 2.64
C CYS A 231 20.44 34.71 2.01
N PRO A 232 19.43 35.39 2.59
CA PRO A 232 18.04 35.31 2.14
C PRO A 232 17.78 35.96 0.77
N ASP A 233 18.67 36.85 0.32
CA ASP A 233 18.49 37.69 -0.88
C ASP A 233 18.97 37.06 -2.20
N SER A 234 19.22 35.75 -2.22
CA SER A 234 19.45 35.02 -3.48
C SER A 234 18.15 34.38 -3.95
N PRO A 235 17.34 35.05 -4.81
CA PRO A 235 16.21 34.40 -5.45
C PRO A 235 16.75 33.32 -6.38
N THR A 236 16.76 32.08 -5.91
CA THR A 236 17.15 30.93 -6.74
C THR A 236 16.01 30.62 -7.68
N LYS A 237 16.09 31.26 -8.85
CA LYS A 237 15.34 30.90 -10.04
C LYS A 237 15.78 29.50 -10.47
N SER A 238 14.89 28.52 -10.30
CA SER A 238 15.16 27.13 -10.65
C SER A 238 14.08 26.57 -11.56
N TYR A 239 14.49 25.64 -12.42
CA TYR A 239 13.64 24.79 -13.24
C TYR A 239 13.50 23.38 -12.64
N GLY A 240 13.94 23.20 -11.41
CA GLY A 240 13.98 21.92 -10.73
C GLY A 240 12.61 21.42 -10.26
N LEU A 241 12.54 20.14 -9.92
CA LEU A 241 11.30 19.50 -9.47
C LEU A 241 11.31 19.12 -7.98
N ASN A 242 12.39 19.40 -7.25
CA ASN A 242 12.51 19.15 -5.82
C ASN A 242 11.98 20.34 -4.99
N ILE A 243 11.04 20.06 -4.08
CA ILE A 243 10.43 21.08 -3.20
C ILE A 243 11.08 21.08 -1.81
N MET A 244 11.06 19.94 -1.13
CA MET A 244 11.56 19.79 0.24
C MET A 244 13.04 19.40 0.28
N THR A 245 13.83 20.07 1.11
CA THR A 245 15.22 19.68 1.39
C THR A 245 15.31 18.21 1.85
N PRO A 246 16.29 17.43 1.38
CA PRO A 246 16.50 16.06 1.86
C PRO A 246 16.99 16.00 3.30
N LEU A 247 17.54 17.10 3.84
CA LEU A 247 18.16 17.12 5.16
C LEU A 247 17.17 16.92 6.33
N VAL A 248 15.87 17.12 6.09
CA VAL A 248 14.82 16.81 7.08
C VAL A 248 14.37 15.35 7.11
N GLN A 249 14.80 14.52 6.15
CA GLN A 249 14.40 13.12 6.10
C GLN A 249 15.05 12.34 7.25
N GLY A 250 14.24 11.70 8.09
CA GLY A 250 14.69 10.80 9.17
C GLY A 250 14.84 11.40 10.57
N TYR A 251 14.95 12.72 10.71
CA TYR A 251 15.39 13.33 11.99
C TYR A 251 14.52 14.47 12.53
N VAL A 252 13.68 15.11 11.70
CA VAL A 252 12.95 16.31 12.13
C VAL A 252 11.45 16.18 11.86
N THR A 253 10.63 16.45 12.87
CA THR A 253 9.19 16.65 12.69
C THR A 253 8.98 17.88 11.79
N LEU A 254 8.50 17.66 10.56
CA LEU A 254 8.27 18.73 9.58
C LEU A 254 7.37 19.85 10.15
N SER A 255 7.97 20.98 10.51
CA SER A 255 7.23 22.12 11.05
C SER A 255 6.37 22.78 9.97
N LYS A 256 5.24 23.38 10.39
CA LYS A 256 4.34 24.12 9.49
C LYS A 256 5.09 25.26 8.78
N ALA A 257 5.99 25.95 9.48
CA ALA A 257 6.81 27.03 8.93
C ALA A 257 7.72 26.53 7.79
N LEU A 258 8.37 25.37 7.96
CA LEU A 258 9.24 24.80 6.93
C LEU A 258 8.46 24.42 5.67
N ARG A 259 7.25 23.86 5.82
CA ARG A 259 6.38 23.54 4.69
C ARG A 259 5.93 24.78 3.93
N VAL A 260 5.59 25.86 4.65
CA VAL A 260 5.22 27.15 4.04
C VAL A 260 6.40 27.71 3.24
N LYS A 261 7.61 27.71 3.82
CA LYS A 261 8.84 28.16 3.14
C LYS A 261 9.11 27.35 1.87
N ALA A 262 9.02 26.02 1.95
CA ALA A 262 9.26 25.14 0.81
C ALA A 262 8.24 25.36 -0.34
N ASN A 263 6.98 25.59 -0.01
CA ASN A 263 5.93 25.85 -1.01
C ASN A 263 5.98 27.26 -1.62
N ALA A 264 6.70 28.20 -1.00
CA ALA A 264 6.86 29.55 -1.55
C ALA A 264 7.81 29.57 -2.75
N GLY A 265 8.89 28.78 -2.74
CA GLY A 265 9.92 28.77 -3.79
C GLY A 265 9.39 28.62 -5.22
N PRO A 266 8.56 27.61 -5.53
CA PRO A 266 8.04 27.37 -6.89
C PRO A 266 7.33 28.56 -7.54
N SER A 267 6.71 29.44 -6.75
CA SER A 267 6.03 30.66 -7.26
C SER A 267 6.98 31.64 -7.95
N GLN A 268 8.29 31.54 -7.69
CA GLN A 268 9.33 32.39 -8.26
C GLN A 268 10.08 31.72 -9.43
N SER A 269 9.71 30.50 -9.81
CA SER A 269 10.35 29.78 -10.91
C SER A 269 10.23 30.55 -12.23
N PRO A 270 11.24 30.54 -13.11
CA PRO A 270 11.11 31.08 -14.46
C PRO A 270 10.12 30.32 -15.35
N ASP A 271 9.79 29.07 -15.01
CA ASP A 271 8.83 28.23 -15.72
C ASP A 271 7.39 28.52 -15.25
N ALA A 272 6.51 29.00 -16.16
CA ALA A 272 5.14 29.31 -15.76
C ALA A 272 4.33 28.10 -15.31
N GLN A 273 4.64 26.90 -15.80
CA GLN A 273 3.96 25.69 -15.35
C GLN A 273 4.31 25.38 -13.90
N ILE A 274 5.57 25.56 -13.52
CA ILE A 274 6.01 25.42 -12.12
C ILE A 274 5.37 26.50 -11.25
N ARG A 275 5.33 27.77 -11.71
CA ARG A 275 4.64 28.84 -10.97
C ARG A 275 3.16 28.54 -10.76
N HIS A 276 2.50 28.04 -11.79
CA HIS A 276 1.08 27.70 -11.75
C HIS A 276 0.80 26.56 -10.76
N TRP A 277 1.73 25.62 -10.54
CA TRP A 277 1.54 24.55 -9.56
C TRP A 277 1.24 25.08 -8.15
N ALA A 278 1.82 26.21 -7.76
CA ALA A 278 1.60 26.83 -6.44
C ALA A 278 0.14 27.25 -6.20
N THR A 279 -0.60 27.57 -7.27
CA THR A 279 -2.02 27.96 -7.22
C THR A 279 -2.96 26.87 -7.76
N PHE A 280 -2.41 25.84 -8.42
CA PHE A 280 -3.16 24.77 -9.08
C PHE A 280 -4.00 23.92 -8.12
N ASN A 281 -3.57 23.77 -6.86
CA ASN A 281 -4.33 23.06 -5.84
C ASN A 281 -5.18 24.06 -5.03
N PRO A 282 -6.48 24.24 -5.35
CA PRO A 282 -7.39 24.83 -4.39
C PRO A 282 -7.36 23.95 -3.14
N SER A 283 -7.25 24.59 -1.98
CA SER A 283 -7.50 24.01 -0.66
C SER A 283 -8.53 22.89 -0.81
N LYS A 284 -8.15 21.64 -0.47
CA LYS A 284 -8.98 20.43 -0.61
C LYS A 284 -10.41 20.78 -0.21
N LYS A 285 -11.27 21.12 -1.19
CA LYS A 285 -12.64 21.49 -0.89
C LYS A 285 -13.20 20.25 -0.22
N LYS A 286 -13.69 20.40 1.02
CA LYS A 286 -14.43 19.34 1.70
C LYS A 286 -15.41 18.82 0.66
N VAL A 287 -15.23 17.56 0.22
CA VAL A 287 -16.13 16.94 -0.76
C VAL A 287 -17.52 17.14 -0.18
N GLN A 288 -18.35 17.99 -0.81
CA GLN A 288 -19.72 18.19 -0.36
C GLN A 288 -20.40 16.83 -0.47
N ARG A 289 -20.73 16.27 0.68
CA ARG A 289 -21.21 14.90 0.83
C ARG A 289 -22.61 14.83 0.24
N LYS A 290 -22.72 14.36 -1.00
CA LYS A 290 -24.03 13.95 -1.54
C LYS A 290 -24.53 12.73 -0.75
N PRO A 291 -25.85 12.63 -0.50
CA PRO A 291 -26.42 11.48 0.20
C PRO A 291 -26.06 10.17 -0.53
N ARG A 292 -25.87 9.10 0.26
CA ARG A 292 -25.48 7.78 -0.25
C ARG A 292 -26.59 7.27 -1.18
N PRO A 293 -26.29 6.83 -2.42
CA PRO A 293 -27.18 5.99 -3.20
C PRO A 293 -27.37 4.68 -2.44
N ILE A 294 -28.59 4.42 -2.01
CA ILE A 294 -28.94 3.24 -1.25
C ILE A 294 -29.70 2.25 -2.13
N PHE A 295 -30.57 2.76 -2.97
CA PHE A 295 -31.51 2.00 -3.78
C PHE A 295 -31.09 1.94 -5.25
N GLN A 296 -31.66 0.99 -5.99
CA GLN A 296 -31.41 0.86 -7.42
C GLN A 296 -31.85 2.11 -8.19
N CYS A 297 -32.95 2.74 -7.78
CA CYS A 297 -33.43 3.99 -8.38
C CYS A 297 -32.43 5.14 -8.26
N ASP A 298 -31.59 5.16 -7.22
CA ASP A 298 -30.56 6.19 -7.05
C ASP A 298 -29.44 6.02 -8.07
N PHE A 299 -29.09 4.78 -8.39
CA PHE A 299 -28.09 4.46 -9.42
C PHE A 299 -28.64 4.68 -10.84
N ASP A 300 -29.90 4.32 -11.06
CA ASP A 300 -30.63 4.62 -12.30
C ASP A 300 -30.67 6.14 -12.53
N ALA A 301 -31.04 6.93 -11.51
CA ALA A 301 -31.03 8.39 -11.58
C ALA A 301 -29.63 8.97 -11.83
N ALA A 302 -28.59 8.44 -11.17
CA ALA A 302 -27.22 8.86 -11.41
C ALA A 302 -26.77 8.60 -12.86
N LEU A 303 -27.20 7.49 -13.45
CA LEU A 303 -26.93 7.15 -14.84
C LEU A 303 -27.73 8.05 -15.80
N GLU A 304 -29.00 8.30 -15.52
CA GLU A 304 -29.84 9.23 -16.30
C GLU A 304 -29.24 10.63 -16.35
N ILE A 305 -28.81 11.15 -15.19
CA ILE A 305 -28.11 12.45 -15.08
C ILE A 305 -26.80 12.45 -15.88
N ALA A 306 -26.06 11.33 -15.87
CA ALA A 306 -24.79 11.22 -16.59
C ALA A 306 -24.99 11.25 -18.11
N LEU A 307 -26.03 10.58 -18.62
CA LEU A 307 -26.33 10.46 -20.04
C LEU A 307 -26.95 11.73 -20.62
N ARG A 308 -27.68 12.52 -19.80
CA ARG A 308 -28.37 13.76 -20.20
C ARG A 308 -29.36 13.58 -21.35
N ASP A 309 -29.82 12.36 -21.55
CA ASP A 309 -30.73 11.95 -22.61
C ASP A 309 -31.59 10.80 -22.06
N LYS A 310 -32.89 11.03 -21.99
CA LYS A 310 -33.86 10.10 -21.41
C LYS A 310 -34.09 8.88 -22.32
N GLU A 311 -34.08 9.06 -23.63
CA GLU A 311 -34.25 7.95 -24.58
C GLU A 311 -33.03 7.04 -24.56
N LEU A 312 -31.84 7.66 -24.58
CA LEU A 312 -30.59 6.92 -24.43
C LEU A 312 -30.52 6.17 -23.10
N PHE A 313 -30.94 6.79 -21.99
CA PHE A 313 -31.01 6.12 -20.70
C PHE A 313 -31.92 4.89 -20.73
N GLN A 314 -33.13 5.00 -21.29
CA GLN A 314 -34.04 3.85 -21.41
C GLN A 314 -33.45 2.74 -22.29
N TYR A 315 -32.78 3.12 -23.40
CA TYR A 315 -32.06 2.16 -24.24
C TYR A 315 -30.96 1.44 -23.46
N VAL A 316 -30.11 2.16 -22.72
CA VAL A 316 -29.01 1.59 -21.92
C VAL A 316 -29.55 0.67 -20.83
N ILE A 317 -30.59 1.07 -20.10
CA ILE A 317 -31.20 0.22 -19.07
C ILE A 317 -31.78 -1.05 -19.68
N LYS A 318 -32.48 -0.95 -20.82
CA LYS A 318 -33.01 -2.11 -21.53
C LYS A 318 -31.89 -3.04 -21.99
N LEU A 319 -30.79 -2.48 -22.51
CA LEU A 319 -29.59 -3.22 -22.90
C LEU A 319 -28.96 -3.95 -21.70
N LEU A 320 -28.80 -3.28 -20.57
CA LEU A 320 -28.22 -3.87 -19.36
C LEU A 320 -29.12 -4.95 -18.75
N ARG A 321 -30.45 -4.82 -18.87
CA ARG A 321 -31.44 -5.76 -18.30
C ARG A 321 -31.93 -6.86 -19.26
N SER A 322 -31.56 -6.80 -20.55
CA SER A 322 -31.96 -7.82 -21.55
C SER A 322 -31.44 -9.24 -21.24
N PRO A 323 -31.99 -10.30 -21.85
CA PRO A 323 -31.40 -11.64 -21.78
C PRO A 323 -29.96 -11.65 -22.34
N ARG A 324 -29.10 -12.52 -21.81
CA ARG A 324 -27.72 -12.64 -22.28
C ARG A 324 -27.69 -13.31 -23.65
N TYR A 325 -26.96 -12.74 -24.61
CA TYR A 325 -26.65 -13.44 -25.85
C TYR A 325 -25.64 -14.56 -25.55
N PRO A 326 -25.85 -15.77 -26.09
CA PRO A 326 -24.92 -16.88 -25.85
C PRO A 326 -23.55 -16.55 -26.45
N ALA A 327 -22.50 -16.59 -25.63
CA ALA A 327 -21.12 -16.54 -26.09
C ALA A 327 -20.81 -17.69 -27.07
N LYS A 328 -20.01 -17.43 -28.11
CA LYS A 328 -19.48 -18.48 -29.01
C LYS A 328 -18.00 -18.73 -28.66
N PRO A 329 -17.67 -19.85 -27.99
CA PRO A 329 -16.35 -20.03 -27.37
C PRO A 329 -15.20 -20.34 -28.35
N GLU A 330 -15.50 -20.84 -29.55
CA GLU A 330 -14.54 -21.45 -30.49
C GLU A 330 -13.38 -20.54 -30.95
N ALA A 331 -13.52 -19.21 -30.81
CA ALA A 331 -12.50 -18.24 -31.23
C ALA A 331 -11.60 -17.75 -30.07
N CYS A 332 -11.86 -18.16 -28.83
CA CYS A 332 -11.15 -17.65 -27.64
C CYS A 332 -10.18 -18.65 -26.99
N ASP A 333 -10.01 -19.85 -27.56
CA ASP A 333 -9.22 -20.94 -26.96
C ASP A 333 -7.73 -20.57 -26.75
N SER A 334 -7.20 -19.61 -27.52
CA SER A 334 -5.82 -19.12 -27.41
C SER A 334 -5.66 -17.87 -26.53
N ILE A 335 -6.76 -17.27 -26.05
CA ILE A 335 -6.75 -16.00 -25.33
C ILE A 335 -6.78 -16.27 -23.82
N PRO A 336 -5.79 -15.81 -23.04
CA PRO A 336 -5.77 -16.07 -21.60
C PRO A 336 -6.75 -15.16 -20.87
N PHE A 337 -7.74 -15.77 -20.22
CA PHE A 337 -8.67 -15.13 -19.31
C PHE A 337 -9.04 -16.09 -18.18
N SER A 338 -9.57 -15.55 -17.08
CA SER A 338 -10.13 -16.30 -15.96
C SER A 338 -11.65 -16.09 -15.89
N GLY A 339 -12.37 -17.14 -15.52
CA GLY A 339 -13.82 -17.11 -15.36
C GLY A 339 -14.60 -17.46 -16.62
N SER A 340 -15.79 -16.87 -16.79
CA SER A 340 -16.79 -17.33 -17.76
C SER A 340 -17.14 -16.27 -18.79
N LEU A 341 -17.10 -16.65 -20.07
CA LEU A 341 -17.59 -15.81 -21.18
C LEU A 341 -19.09 -15.48 -21.07
N GLN A 342 -19.85 -16.22 -20.24
CA GLN A 342 -21.27 -15.97 -20.00
C GLN A 342 -21.52 -15.00 -18.83
N ALA A 343 -20.47 -14.55 -18.15
CA ALA A 343 -20.58 -13.60 -17.04
C ALA A 343 -21.13 -12.24 -17.51
N ALA A 344 -21.93 -11.59 -16.67
CA ALA A 344 -22.49 -10.27 -16.99
C ALA A 344 -21.52 -9.11 -16.69
N ILE A 345 -20.50 -9.36 -15.85
CA ILE A 345 -19.49 -8.39 -15.45
C ILE A 345 -18.11 -8.89 -15.91
N GLY A 346 -17.38 -8.02 -16.62
CA GLY A 346 -15.99 -8.22 -16.98
C GLY A 346 -15.05 -7.28 -16.23
N PHE A 347 -13.83 -7.72 -15.93
CA PHE A 347 -12.74 -6.90 -15.40
C PHE A 347 -11.55 -6.95 -16.35
N VAL A 348 -11.09 -5.77 -16.77
CA VAL A 348 -9.80 -5.61 -17.47
C VAL A 348 -8.80 -5.04 -16.47
N LEU A 349 -7.79 -5.83 -16.16
CA LEU A 349 -6.81 -5.50 -15.13
C LEU A 349 -5.58 -4.85 -15.74
N ASP A 350 -5.10 -3.80 -15.10
CA ASP A 350 -3.76 -3.25 -15.33
C ASP A 350 -2.75 -4.04 -14.47
N TYR A 351 -1.92 -3.33 -13.70
CA TYR A 351 -1.03 -3.90 -12.68
C TYR A 351 -1.69 -3.97 -11.30
N ALA A 352 -1.12 -4.80 -10.42
CA ALA A 352 -1.47 -4.82 -9.01
C ALA A 352 -0.92 -3.56 -8.31
N ALA A 353 -1.81 -2.72 -7.78
CA ALA A 353 -1.44 -1.50 -7.08
C ALA A 353 -0.65 -1.83 -5.81
N VAL A 354 0.40 -1.06 -5.52
CA VAL A 354 1.18 -1.20 -4.29
C VAL A 354 1.18 0.10 -3.48
N SER A 355 1.43 -0.02 -2.18
CA SER A 355 1.47 1.14 -1.29
C SER A 355 2.74 1.97 -1.50
N VAL A 356 2.54 3.28 -1.59
CA VAL A 356 3.59 4.33 -1.56
C VAL A 356 4.22 4.53 -0.18
N ALA A 357 3.59 4.02 0.88
CA ALA A 357 3.99 4.30 2.27
C ALA A 357 4.83 3.20 2.92
N ASN A 358 5.15 2.15 2.19
CA ASN A 358 5.98 1.06 2.70
C ASN A 358 7.08 0.76 1.67
N ASP A 359 8.25 0.41 2.16
CA ASP A 359 9.45 0.08 1.38
C ASP A 359 9.89 -1.37 1.62
N SER A 360 9.07 -2.23 2.24
CA SER A 360 9.40 -3.66 2.39
C SER A 360 9.36 -4.40 1.05
N PRO A 361 10.09 -5.51 0.83
CA PRO A 361 9.91 -6.33 -0.37
C PRO A 361 8.46 -6.83 -0.43
N LEU A 362 7.82 -6.78 -1.60
CA LEU A 362 6.65 -7.63 -1.84
C LEU A 362 7.21 -9.02 -2.15
N GLU A 363 6.81 -10.02 -1.37
CA GLU A 363 6.82 -11.38 -1.92
C GLU A 363 5.90 -11.37 -3.15
N SER A 364 6.30 -12.07 -4.21
CA SER A 364 5.47 -12.19 -5.41
C SER A 364 4.05 -12.54 -4.98
N VAL A 365 3.03 -11.88 -5.53
CA VAL A 365 1.64 -12.27 -5.31
C VAL A 365 1.49 -13.70 -5.87
N ILE A 366 1.72 -14.69 -5.02
CA ILE A 366 1.60 -16.10 -5.37
C ILE A 366 0.10 -16.37 -5.44
N SER A 367 -0.53 -16.01 -6.57
CA SER A 367 -1.57 -16.87 -7.10
C SER A 367 -0.92 -18.25 -7.20
N LYS A 368 -1.45 -19.19 -6.43
CA LYS A 368 -0.88 -20.54 -6.32
C LYS A 368 -0.94 -21.26 -7.67
N ASN A 369 -1.80 -20.79 -8.59
CA ASN A 369 -1.84 -21.21 -10.00
C ASN A 369 -2.06 -20.03 -10.97
N SER A 370 -1.76 -20.24 -12.25
CA SER A 370 -1.89 -19.27 -13.36
C SER A 370 -3.34 -19.05 -13.87
N GLY A 371 -4.35 -19.52 -13.14
CA GLY A 371 -5.78 -19.37 -13.50
C GLY A 371 -6.66 -18.73 -12.41
N ASP A 372 -6.14 -18.53 -11.20
CA ASP A 372 -6.94 -18.08 -10.05
C ASP A 372 -7.33 -16.60 -10.18
N LEU A 373 -8.59 -16.28 -9.88
CA LEU A 373 -9.07 -14.91 -9.77
C LEU A 373 -8.28 -14.11 -8.70
N PRO A 374 -7.99 -12.81 -8.92
CA PRO A 374 -7.36 -11.97 -7.90
C PRO A 374 -8.14 -11.95 -6.58
N TRP A 375 -7.43 -11.96 -5.44
CA TRP A 375 -8.05 -11.95 -4.11
C TRP A 375 -9.08 -10.82 -3.88
N PRO A 376 -8.93 -9.59 -4.43
CA PRO A 376 -9.95 -8.54 -4.25
C PRO A 376 -11.27 -8.89 -4.93
N ILE A 377 -11.19 -9.58 -6.07
CA ILE A 377 -12.36 -10.06 -6.83
C ILE A 377 -12.99 -11.23 -6.08
N GLN A 378 -12.20 -12.22 -5.67
CA GLN A 378 -12.68 -13.37 -4.91
C GLN A 378 -13.36 -12.97 -3.59
N GLY A 379 -12.76 -12.04 -2.84
CA GLY A 379 -13.32 -11.61 -1.56
C GLY A 379 -14.63 -10.83 -1.69
N CYS A 380 -14.85 -10.14 -2.81
CA CYS A 380 -16.16 -9.60 -3.18
C CYS A 380 -17.21 -10.69 -3.46
N GLY A 381 -16.85 -11.98 -3.50
CA GLY A 381 -17.79 -13.07 -3.79
C GLY A 381 -17.90 -13.43 -5.27
N PHE A 382 -17.05 -12.86 -6.13
CA PHE A 382 -16.93 -13.33 -7.49
C PHE A 382 -16.20 -14.68 -7.54
N HIS A 383 -16.62 -15.53 -8.47
CA HIS A 383 -16.03 -16.82 -8.75
C HIS A 383 -16.09 -17.09 -10.26
N GLU A 384 -15.40 -18.11 -10.75
CA GLU A 384 -15.22 -18.34 -12.19
C GLU A 384 -16.52 -18.43 -12.99
N GLY A 385 -17.64 -18.79 -12.36
CA GLY A 385 -18.95 -18.88 -13.00
C GLY A 385 -19.68 -17.54 -13.19
N ASN A 386 -19.30 -16.47 -12.49
CA ASN A 386 -20.07 -15.22 -12.46
C ASN A 386 -19.29 -13.96 -12.88
N VAL A 387 -18.00 -14.11 -13.21
CA VAL A 387 -17.13 -13.01 -13.64
C VAL A 387 -16.27 -13.43 -14.84
N LEU A 388 -15.88 -12.46 -15.66
CA LEU A 388 -14.85 -12.61 -16.68
C LEU A 388 -13.68 -11.67 -16.32
N VAL A 389 -12.45 -12.16 -16.30
CA VAL A 389 -11.27 -11.37 -15.88
C VAL A 389 -10.10 -11.62 -16.81
N TRP A 390 -9.46 -10.56 -17.29
CA TRP A 390 -8.21 -10.63 -18.05
C TRP A 390 -7.37 -9.38 -17.84
N THR A 391 -6.10 -9.42 -18.21
CA THR A 391 -5.18 -8.27 -18.11
C THR A 391 -5.07 -7.54 -19.45
N TYR A 392 -4.69 -6.26 -19.41
CA TYR A 392 -4.56 -5.42 -20.61
C TYR A 392 -3.55 -5.95 -21.66
N ASN A 393 -2.58 -6.76 -21.22
CA ASN A 393 -1.53 -7.35 -22.05
C ASN A 393 -1.60 -8.87 -22.08
N PHE A 394 -2.67 -9.48 -21.56
CA PHE A 394 -2.85 -10.93 -21.48
C PHE A 394 -1.75 -11.68 -20.71
N LYS A 395 -0.93 -10.98 -19.91
CA LYS A 395 0.06 -11.58 -19.01
C LYS A 395 -0.56 -11.83 -17.62
N ARG A 396 0.20 -12.50 -16.74
CA ARG A 396 -0.20 -12.70 -15.34
C ARG A 396 -0.42 -11.36 -14.63
N PHE A 397 -1.47 -11.28 -13.82
CA PHE A 397 -1.70 -10.13 -12.95
C PHE A 397 -0.63 -10.04 -11.86
N SER A 398 0.21 -9.00 -11.91
CA SER A 398 1.30 -8.77 -10.96
C SER A 398 1.58 -7.28 -10.77
N SER A 399 2.48 -6.94 -9.83
CA SER A 399 3.06 -5.59 -9.77
C SER A 399 3.87 -5.29 -11.03
N LEU A 400 4.12 -4.00 -11.27
CA LEU A 400 4.91 -3.55 -12.41
C LEU A 400 6.34 -4.07 -12.38
N THR A 401 6.78 -4.52 -13.55
CA THR A 401 8.11 -4.97 -13.89
C THR A 401 8.59 -4.20 -15.13
N PRO A 402 9.90 -4.12 -15.40
CA PRO A 402 10.41 -3.40 -16.55
C PRO A 402 10.08 -4.14 -17.87
N ASP A 403 9.79 -5.45 -17.85
CA ASP A 403 9.19 -6.20 -18.98
C ASP A 403 7.80 -5.68 -19.39
N ASP A 404 7.13 -4.90 -18.53
CA ASP A 404 5.86 -4.24 -18.85
C ASP A 404 6.06 -2.97 -19.69
N PHE A 405 7.31 -2.58 -19.98
CA PHE A 405 7.69 -1.39 -20.75
C PHE A 405 8.52 -1.72 -21.99
N THR A 406 8.78 -2.99 -22.27
CA THR A 406 9.51 -3.47 -23.46
C THR A 406 8.58 -3.86 -24.62
N ALA A 407 7.29 -3.50 -24.54
CA ALA A 407 6.31 -3.85 -25.57
C ALA A 407 6.67 -3.20 -26.92
N THR A 408 6.57 -3.99 -27.99
CA THR A 408 6.70 -3.49 -29.38
C THR A 408 5.33 -3.10 -29.93
N GLU A 409 5.30 -2.27 -30.97
CA GLU A 409 4.03 -1.94 -31.68
C GLU A 409 3.30 -3.21 -32.15
N ASP A 410 4.04 -4.23 -32.61
CA ASP A 410 3.46 -5.52 -33.01
C ASP A 410 2.80 -6.25 -31.84
N SER A 411 3.38 -6.17 -30.64
CA SER A 411 2.80 -6.75 -29.42
C SER A 411 1.50 -6.05 -29.04
N GLU A 412 1.48 -4.71 -29.12
CA GLU A 412 0.27 -3.92 -28.82
C GLU A 412 -0.87 -4.24 -29.81
N ARG A 413 -0.58 -4.35 -31.11
CA ARG A 413 -1.58 -4.76 -32.12
C ARG A 413 -2.15 -6.15 -31.85
N LEU A 414 -1.31 -7.11 -31.49
CA LEU A 414 -1.73 -8.46 -31.10
C LEU A 414 -2.69 -8.44 -29.88
N TRP A 415 -2.42 -7.58 -28.90
CA TRP A 415 -3.30 -7.41 -27.74
C TRP A 415 -4.62 -6.75 -28.12
N GLU A 416 -4.61 -5.75 -29.00
CA GLU A 416 -5.83 -5.12 -29.52
C GLU A 416 -6.73 -6.15 -30.23
N ASP A 417 -6.17 -6.96 -31.14
CA ASP A 417 -6.92 -7.99 -31.87
C ASP A 417 -7.51 -9.06 -30.92
N SER A 418 -6.72 -9.47 -29.93
CA SER A 418 -7.15 -10.43 -28.92
C SER A 418 -8.26 -9.86 -28.02
N HIS A 419 -8.15 -8.60 -27.61
CA HIS A 419 -9.22 -7.94 -26.86
C HIS A 419 -10.49 -7.81 -27.70
N LYS A 420 -10.38 -7.43 -28.98
CA LYS A 420 -11.52 -7.32 -29.89
C LYS A 420 -12.25 -8.66 -30.02
N THR A 421 -11.49 -9.74 -30.22
CA THR A 421 -12.06 -11.10 -30.31
C THR A 421 -12.77 -11.48 -29.00
N LEU A 422 -12.13 -11.25 -27.85
CA LEU A 422 -12.74 -11.55 -26.54
C LEU A 422 -14.03 -10.74 -26.30
N LEU A 423 -14.02 -9.45 -26.65
CA LEU A 423 -15.19 -8.58 -26.55
C LEU A 423 -16.30 -8.98 -27.52
N GLU A 424 -15.99 -9.47 -28.71
CA GLU A 424 -16.99 -9.97 -29.65
C GLU A 424 -17.69 -11.24 -29.13
N GLN A 425 -16.96 -12.11 -28.43
CA GLN A 425 -17.47 -13.39 -27.95
C GLN A 425 -18.08 -13.36 -26.55
N CYS A 426 -17.75 -12.39 -25.68
CA CYS A 426 -18.25 -12.39 -24.31
C CYS A 426 -19.68 -11.84 -24.17
N ALA A 427 -20.43 -12.34 -23.18
CA ALA A 427 -21.77 -11.85 -22.81
C ALA A 427 -21.75 -10.72 -21.76
N ALA A 428 -20.56 -10.25 -21.37
CA ALA A 428 -20.41 -9.20 -20.37
C ALA A 428 -21.10 -7.92 -20.85
N LYS A 429 -21.86 -7.28 -19.96
CA LYS A 429 -22.60 -6.05 -20.25
C LYS A 429 -21.97 -4.83 -19.61
N ILE A 430 -21.33 -5.03 -18.46
CA ILE A 430 -20.55 -4.00 -17.80
C ILE A 430 -19.10 -4.48 -17.75
N ILE A 431 -18.18 -3.67 -18.23
CA ILE A 431 -16.74 -3.96 -18.21
C ILE A 431 -16.04 -2.90 -17.37
N LEU A 432 -15.43 -3.33 -16.27
CA LEU A 432 -14.67 -2.50 -15.36
C LEU A 432 -13.21 -2.43 -15.82
N LEU A 433 -12.76 -1.23 -16.19
CA LEU A 433 -11.40 -0.97 -16.66
C LEU A 433 -10.55 -0.55 -15.46
N CYS A 434 -9.90 -1.51 -14.82
CA CYS A 434 -9.16 -1.37 -13.56
C CYS A 434 -7.73 -0.88 -13.78
N GLY A 435 -7.60 0.40 -14.12
CA GLY A 435 -6.31 1.07 -14.27
C GLY A 435 -6.12 1.85 -15.57
N PRO A 436 -5.05 2.66 -15.64
CA PRO A 436 -4.80 3.55 -16.78
C PRO A 436 -4.53 2.81 -18.09
N ARG A 437 -3.76 1.70 -18.10
CA ARG A 437 -3.45 0.96 -19.34
C ARG A 437 -4.63 0.14 -19.82
N ALA A 438 -5.34 -0.54 -18.91
CA ALA A 438 -6.61 -1.20 -19.20
C ALA A 438 -7.61 -0.22 -19.82
N GLY A 439 -7.71 0.99 -19.26
CA GLY A 439 -8.52 2.06 -19.84
C GLY A 439 -8.07 2.49 -21.23
N ARG A 440 -6.75 2.57 -21.47
CA ARG A 440 -6.18 3.06 -22.73
C ARG A 440 -6.42 2.08 -23.89
N ILE A 441 -6.07 0.81 -23.70
CA ILE A 441 -6.18 -0.20 -24.77
C ILE A 441 -7.64 -0.42 -25.16
N ILE A 442 -8.55 -0.45 -24.17
CA ILE A 442 -9.98 -0.56 -24.48
C ILE A 442 -10.50 0.70 -25.18
N LYS A 443 -10.11 1.90 -24.72
CA LYS A 443 -10.53 3.18 -25.34
C LYS A 443 -10.10 3.26 -26.81
N ALA A 444 -8.92 2.77 -27.16
CA ALA A 444 -8.43 2.76 -28.55
C ALA A 444 -9.33 1.92 -29.48
N MET A 445 -9.85 0.79 -29.01
CA MET A 445 -10.72 -0.06 -29.83
C MET A 445 -12.16 0.44 -29.95
N ILE A 446 -12.65 1.16 -28.95
CA ILE A 446 -14.01 1.73 -28.96
C ILE A 446 -14.03 3.19 -29.43
N GLU A 447 -13.01 3.60 -30.19
CA GLU A 447 -12.88 4.96 -30.71
C GLU A 447 -14.14 5.34 -31.53
N GLY A 448 -14.71 6.51 -31.21
CA GLY A 448 -16.02 6.95 -31.72
C GLY A 448 -17.21 6.66 -30.79
N SER A 449 -17.03 5.89 -29.72
CA SER A 449 -18.06 5.68 -28.69
C SER A 449 -18.31 6.94 -27.87
N SER A 450 -19.57 7.16 -27.49
CA SER A 450 -19.96 8.29 -26.65
C SER A 450 -19.34 8.19 -25.25
N GLN A 451 -18.74 9.28 -24.79
CA GLN A 451 -18.11 9.39 -23.47
C GLN A 451 -18.97 10.24 -22.54
N TYR A 452 -19.20 9.72 -21.32
CA TYR A 452 -19.96 10.43 -20.28
C TYR A 452 -19.23 10.36 -18.94
N THR A 453 -19.66 11.20 -18.00
CA THR A 453 -19.14 11.22 -16.63
C THR A 453 -20.23 10.82 -15.65
N LEU A 454 -20.09 9.64 -15.04
CA LEU A 454 -20.96 9.12 -14.00
C LEU A 454 -20.50 9.60 -12.63
N ASP A 455 -21.38 10.27 -11.87
CA ASP A 455 -21.11 10.72 -10.50
C ASP A 455 -21.81 9.80 -9.50
N ILE A 456 -21.02 9.02 -8.76
CA ILE A 456 -21.51 8.17 -7.67
C ILE A 456 -20.85 8.67 -6.38
N GLN A 457 -21.66 9.17 -5.44
CA GLN A 457 -21.19 9.62 -4.12
C GLN A 457 -20.10 10.71 -4.18
N GLY A 458 -20.12 11.57 -5.21
CA GLY A 458 -19.09 12.60 -5.41
C GLY A 458 -17.83 12.09 -6.09
N TYR A 459 -17.73 10.78 -6.37
CA TYR A 459 -16.70 10.22 -7.23
C TYR A 459 -17.15 10.23 -8.68
N LYS A 460 -16.33 10.86 -9.53
CA LYS A 460 -16.55 10.91 -10.97
C LYS A 460 -15.84 9.73 -11.65
N TYR A 461 -16.59 8.99 -12.46
CA TYR A 461 -16.12 7.89 -13.28
C TYR A 461 -16.34 8.24 -14.75
N GLN A 462 -15.32 8.01 -15.57
CA GLN A 462 -15.49 8.09 -17.02
C GLN A 462 -16.14 6.79 -17.50
N ILE A 463 -17.25 6.92 -18.22
CA ILE A 463 -17.96 5.80 -18.81
C ILE A 463 -17.99 5.93 -20.33
N TYR A 464 -17.94 4.79 -21.01
CA TYR A 464 -18.07 4.70 -22.46
C TYR A 464 -19.19 3.73 -22.78
N LEU A 465 -19.98 4.06 -23.80
CA LEU A 465 -21.09 3.23 -24.25
C LEU A 465 -20.82 2.77 -25.68
N ASP A 466 -20.80 1.46 -25.89
CA ASP A 466 -20.94 0.87 -27.22
C ASP A 466 -22.37 0.30 -27.41
N HIS A 467 -22.66 -0.20 -28.60
CA HIS A 467 -23.96 -0.78 -28.96
C HIS A 467 -24.36 -2.05 -28.16
N ARG A 468 -23.50 -2.58 -27.29
CA ARG A 468 -23.70 -3.81 -26.50
C ARG A 468 -23.42 -3.64 -25.00
N ARG A 469 -22.59 -2.68 -24.58
CA ARG A 469 -21.92 -2.67 -23.26
C ARG A 469 -21.65 -1.28 -22.73
N LEU A 470 -21.59 -1.22 -21.41
CA LEU A 470 -21.13 -0.07 -20.63
C LEU A 470 -19.73 -0.35 -20.09
N TYR A 471 -18.75 0.46 -20.47
CA TYR A 471 -17.39 0.42 -19.93
C TYR A 471 -17.24 1.49 -18.85
N ILE A 472 -16.62 1.14 -17.72
CA ILE A 472 -16.42 2.08 -16.61
C ILE A 472 -14.95 2.08 -16.22
N ARG A 473 -14.28 3.24 -16.34
CA ARG A 473 -12.92 3.41 -15.82
C ARG A 473 -12.95 3.47 -14.30
N CYS A 474 -12.19 2.57 -13.68
CA CYS A 474 -12.07 2.51 -12.23
C CYS A 474 -10.60 2.32 -11.82
N PRO A 475 -10.27 2.52 -10.52
CA PRO A 475 -8.90 2.38 -10.03
C PRO A 475 -8.34 0.96 -10.20
N GLU A 476 -7.02 0.78 -10.06
CA GLU A 476 -6.38 -0.54 -10.12
C GLU A 476 -6.71 -1.40 -8.90
N LEU A 477 -6.68 -2.73 -9.04
CA LEU A 477 -6.87 -3.62 -7.90
C LEU A 477 -5.62 -3.64 -6.99
N PRO A 478 -5.80 -3.77 -5.66
CA PRO A 478 -4.67 -3.84 -4.73
C PRO A 478 -3.90 -5.16 -4.86
N ALA A 479 -2.57 -5.09 -4.74
CA ALA A 479 -1.72 -6.27 -4.56
C ALA A 479 -1.98 -6.94 -3.20
N GLU A 480 -2.14 -6.12 -2.15
CA GLU A 480 -2.33 -6.56 -0.75
C GLU A 480 -3.37 -5.68 -0.06
N VAL A 481 -3.92 -6.13 1.07
CA VAL A 481 -4.96 -5.37 1.78
C VAL A 481 -4.52 -3.95 2.18
N TRP A 482 -3.23 -3.70 2.43
CA TRP A 482 -2.67 -2.37 2.74
C TRP A 482 -2.08 -1.63 1.53
N SER A 483 -2.22 -2.17 0.32
CA SER A 483 -1.55 -1.62 -0.86
C SER A 483 -2.19 -0.37 -1.42
N ILE A 484 -3.44 -0.08 -1.07
CA ILE A 484 -4.17 1.10 -1.54
C ILE A 484 -4.71 1.91 -0.37
N ASN A 485 -4.89 3.22 -0.58
CA ASN A 485 -5.50 4.08 0.41
C ASN A 485 -7.03 3.86 0.50
N PRO A 486 -7.67 4.26 1.61
CA PRO A 486 -9.11 4.05 1.80
C PRO A 486 -10.00 4.70 0.72
N ILE A 487 -9.62 5.86 0.18
CA ILE A 487 -10.37 6.53 -0.91
C ILE A 487 -10.34 5.70 -2.20
N HIS A 488 -9.19 5.14 -2.55
CA HIS A 488 -9.03 4.26 -3.71
C HIS A 488 -9.91 3.02 -3.57
N ALA A 489 -9.92 2.41 -2.38
CA ALA A 489 -10.72 1.23 -2.07
C ALA A 489 -12.24 1.53 -2.08
N ALA A 490 -12.64 2.70 -1.57
CA ALA A 490 -14.03 3.15 -1.62
C ALA A 490 -14.52 3.33 -3.06
N ARG A 491 -13.69 3.90 -3.95
CA ARG A 491 -14.03 4.05 -5.38
C ARG A 491 -14.24 2.72 -6.09
N LEU A 492 -13.37 1.74 -5.83
CA LEU A 492 -13.56 0.37 -6.34
C LEU A 492 -14.87 -0.24 -5.83
N SER A 493 -15.16 -0.08 -4.55
CA SER A 493 -16.34 -0.66 -3.93
C SER A 493 -17.64 -0.05 -4.47
N ASP A 494 -17.67 1.26 -4.69
CA ASP A 494 -18.87 1.94 -5.21
C ASP A 494 -19.16 1.59 -6.67
N VAL A 495 -18.12 1.42 -7.52
CA VAL A 495 -18.35 1.00 -8.91
C VAL A 495 -18.80 -0.45 -9.01
N VAL A 496 -18.27 -1.34 -8.18
CA VAL A 496 -18.73 -2.74 -8.10
C VAL A 496 -20.19 -2.77 -7.63
N ARG A 497 -20.55 -1.96 -6.63
CA ARG A 497 -21.92 -1.85 -6.15
C ARG A 497 -22.87 -1.31 -7.21
N PHE A 498 -22.45 -0.30 -7.98
CA PHE A 498 -23.21 0.21 -9.11
C PHE A 498 -23.46 -0.90 -10.13
N ALA A 499 -22.41 -1.60 -10.57
CA ALA A 499 -22.51 -2.64 -11.58
C ALA A 499 -23.44 -3.78 -11.14
N THR A 500 -23.31 -4.26 -9.90
CA THR A 500 -24.16 -5.35 -9.40
C THR A 500 -25.61 -4.91 -9.22
N ARG A 501 -25.87 -3.69 -8.73
CA ARG A 501 -27.24 -3.18 -8.56
C ARG A 501 -27.96 -2.95 -9.88
N VAL A 502 -27.30 -2.36 -10.87
CA VAL A 502 -27.92 -2.12 -12.18
C VAL A 502 -28.24 -3.44 -12.90
N LEU A 503 -27.40 -4.46 -12.73
CA LEU A 503 -27.58 -5.80 -13.30
C LEU A 503 -28.45 -6.74 -12.45
N GLY A 504 -28.91 -6.31 -11.26
CA GLY A 504 -29.72 -7.15 -10.37
C GLY A 504 -28.97 -8.34 -9.75
N ILE A 505 -27.64 -8.25 -9.59
CA ILE A 505 -26.81 -9.30 -8.97
C ILE A 505 -26.74 -9.07 -7.46
N THR A 506 -27.14 -10.06 -6.66
CA THR A 506 -27.29 -9.93 -5.20
C THR A 506 -26.19 -10.60 -4.38
N ASP A 507 -25.49 -11.59 -4.95
CA ASP A 507 -24.53 -12.44 -4.22
C ASP A 507 -23.09 -11.90 -4.19
N ILE A 508 -22.94 -10.59 -4.39
CA ILE A 508 -21.65 -9.89 -4.39
C ILE A 508 -21.59 -8.94 -3.20
N ARG A 509 -20.38 -8.77 -2.65
CA ARG A 509 -20.02 -7.96 -1.49
C ARG A 509 -19.09 -6.82 -1.90
N PRO A 510 -19.61 -5.71 -2.45
CA PRO A 510 -18.81 -4.65 -3.03
C PRO A 510 -17.85 -3.99 -2.05
N TYR A 511 -18.18 -3.93 -0.75
CA TYR A 511 -17.39 -3.22 0.27
C TYR A 511 -16.26 -4.04 0.88
N PHE A 512 -16.00 -5.24 0.34
CA PHE A 512 -14.90 -6.07 0.82
C PHE A 512 -13.53 -5.39 0.68
N VAL A 513 -13.27 -4.78 -0.48
CA VAL A 513 -11.99 -4.10 -0.76
C VAL A 513 -11.80 -2.86 0.12
N GLU A 514 -12.87 -2.07 0.33
CA GLU A 514 -12.83 -0.94 1.27
C GLU A 514 -12.56 -1.41 2.71
N SER A 515 -13.29 -2.42 3.18
CA SER A 515 -13.15 -2.91 4.56
C SER A 515 -11.75 -3.46 4.84
N SER A 516 -11.19 -4.24 3.91
CA SER A 516 -9.83 -4.77 4.02
C SER A 516 -8.77 -3.67 4.00
N SER A 517 -8.93 -2.65 3.15
CA SER A 517 -8.03 -1.49 3.11
C SER A 517 -8.03 -0.68 4.40
N ILE A 518 -9.21 -0.48 5.00
CA ILE A 518 -9.34 0.26 6.26
C ILE A 518 -8.67 -0.48 7.41
N VAL A 519 -8.87 -1.79 7.50
CA VAL A 519 -8.16 -2.62 8.49
C VAL A 519 -6.65 -2.51 8.28
N GLY A 520 -6.16 -2.67 7.04
CA GLY A 520 -4.74 -2.55 6.72
C GLY A 520 -4.17 -1.18 7.11
N TYR A 521 -4.93 -0.11 6.88
CA TYR A 521 -4.53 1.24 7.26
C TYR A 521 -4.45 1.43 8.79
N ILE A 522 -5.50 1.04 9.53
CA ILE A 522 -5.54 1.17 11.00
C ILE A 522 -4.37 0.41 11.64
N LEU A 523 -4.09 -0.80 11.16
CA LEU A 523 -2.96 -1.62 11.64
C LEU A 523 -1.61 -0.99 11.31
N SER A 524 -1.46 -0.44 10.11
CA SER A 524 -0.23 0.25 9.69
C SER A 524 0.03 1.51 10.54
N GLN A 525 -1.02 2.27 10.84
CA GLN A 525 -0.91 3.44 11.71
C GLN A 525 -0.57 3.03 13.16
N ALA A 526 -1.21 2.00 13.70
CA ALA A 526 -0.90 1.48 15.03
C ALA A 526 0.59 1.10 15.16
N ARG A 527 1.16 0.48 14.12
CA ARG A 527 2.60 0.20 14.05
C ARG A 527 3.43 1.47 14.04
N LYS A 528 3.05 2.47 13.22
CA LYS A 528 3.77 3.74 13.09
C LYS A 528 3.85 4.48 14.43
N GLU A 529 2.75 4.55 15.15
CA GLU A 529 2.69 5.18 16.48
C GLU A 529 3.56 4.43 17.50
N ARG A 530 3.52 3.09 17.48
CA ARG A 530 4.38 2.25 18.33
C ARG A 530 5.86 2.49 18.10
N LEU A 531 6.26 2.78 16.87
CA LEU A 531 7.66 3.09 16.50
C LEU A 531 8.05 4.56 16.79
N GLY A 532 7.24 5.30 17.56
CA GLY A 532 7.50 6.70 17.89
C GLY A 532 7.08 7.68 16.80
N GLY A 533 6.33 7.22 15.80
CA GLY A 533 5.78 8.07 14.74
C GLY A 533 4.59 8.92 15.19
N HIS A 534 4.11 9.77 14.27
CA HIS A 534 2.99 10.69 14.51
C HIS A 534 1.72 9.98 14.98
N ILE A 535 1.15 10.48 16.09
CA ILE A 535 -0.12 10.02 16.67
C ILE A 535 -1.30 10.56 15.85
N MET A 536 -2.19 9.67 15.42
CA MET A 536 -3.39 10.03 14.66
C MET A 536 -4.40 10.74 15.54
N THR A 537 -4.91 11.86 15.04
CA THR A 537 -5.94 12.67 15.68
C THR A 537 -7.17 12.75 14.78
N THR A 538 -8.28 13.25 15.32
CA THR A 538 -9.52 13.50 14.55
C THR A 538 -9.30 14.45 13.37
N ASP A 539 -8.36 15.40 13.48
CA ASP A 539 -8.07 16.40 12.45
C ASP A 539 -7.23 15.85 11.30
N ASP A 540 -6.33 14.90 11.60
CA ASP A 540 -5.43 14.27 10.63
C ASP A 540 -5.97 12.94 10.06
N LEU A 541 -7.17 12.53 10.47
CA LEU A 541 -7.80 11.29 10.05
C LEU A 541 -8.09 11.27 8.53
N ASP A 542 -7.72 10.17 7.87
CA ASP A 542 -7.92 9.99 6.43
C ASP A 542 -9.40 10.14 6.03
N ALA A 543 -9.65 10.87 4.95
CA ALA A 543 -11.01 11.17 4.51
C ALA A 543 -11.80 9.92 4.10
N GLY A 544 -11.15 8.85 3.64
CA GLY A 544 -11.80 7.58 3.35
C GLY A 544 -12.19 6.82 4.62
N ILE A 545 -11.46 6.96 5.73
CA ILE A 545 -11.88 6.40 7.02
C ILE A 545 -13.07 7.17 7.57
N LYS A 546 -13.04 8.51 7.48
CA LYS A 546 -14.22 9.33 7.82
C LYS A 546 -15.43 8.90 7.00
N LEU A 547 -15.25 8.67 5.69
CA LEU A 547 -16.33 8.17 4.82
C LEU A 547 -16.89 6.83 5.28
N TRP A 548 -16.02 5.89 5.65
CA TRP A 548 -16.43 4.60 6.18
C TRP A 548 -17.17 4.71 7.52
N LEU A 549 -16.67 5.51 8.46
CA LEU A 549 -17.35 5.74 9.75
C LEU A 549 -18.76 6.31 9.53
N ILE A 550 -18.92 7.27 8.62
CA ILE A 550 -20.22 7.82 8.24
C ILE A 550 -21.15 6.73 7.71
N ARG A 551 -20.64 5.79 6.89
CA ARG A 551 -21.42 4.65 6.38
C ARG A 551 -21.89 3.71 7.51
N LYS A 552 -21.19 3.71 8.64
CA LYS A 552 -21.58 2.98 9.88
C LYS A 552 -22.49 3.80 10.80
N GLY A 553 -22.84 5.04 10.45
CA GLY A 553 -23.66 5.93 11.27
C GLY A 553 -22.87 6.77 12.29
N ILE A 554 -21.54 6.80 12.16
CA ILE A 554 -20.59 7.49 13.06
C ILE A 554 -19.98 8.62 12.24
N GLY A 555 -20.68 9.76 12.16
CA GLY A 555 -20.49 10.71 11.07
C GLY A 555 -19.94 12.07 11.48
N ASP A 556 -20.15 12.44 12.74
CA ASP A 556 -19.80 13.74 13.27
C ASP A 556 -18.37 13.71 13.84
N ASP A 557 -17.60 14.80 13.65
CA ASP A 557 -16.25 14.88 14.22
C ASP A 557 -16.30 14.75 15.76
N ASP A 558 -17.43 15.05 16.39
CA ASP A 558 -17.66 14.85 17.82
C ASP A 558 -17.79 13.37 18.20
N ASP A 559 -18.41 12.52 17.36
CA ASP A 559 -18.44 11.07 17.57
C ASP A 559 -17.02 10.49 17.52
N ILE A 560 -16.17 11.02 16.62
CA ILE A 560 -14.78 10.58 16.45
C ILE A 560 -13.94 11.00 17.66
N ARG A 561 -14.14 12.22 18.17
CA ARG A 561 -13.51 12.70 19.42
C ARG A 561 -13.98 11.91 20.63
N GLU A 562 -15.24 11.51 20.67
CA GLU A 562 -15.77 10.64 21.73
C GLU A 562 -15.06 9.28 21.73
N ILE A 563 -14.89 8.66 20.55
CA ILE A 563 -14.11 7.42 20.38
C ILE A 563 -12.67 7.58 20.87
N GLU A 564 -12.00 8.67 20.45
CA GLU A 564 -10.63 9.00 20.86
C GLU A 564 -10.53 9.15 22.39
N THR A 565 -11.51 9.81 23.00
CA THR A 565 -11.58 10.06 24.45
C THR A 565 -11.81 8.76 25.24
N ILE A 566 -12.78 7.94 24.83
CA ILE A 566 -13.11 6.68 25.53
C ILE A 566 -11.95 5.70 25.47
N ALA A 567 -11.26 5.60 24.33
CA ALA A 567 -10.19 4.63 24.13
C ALA A 567 -8.80 5.15 24.53
N GLY A 568 -8.65 6.46 24.81
CA GLY A 568 -7.39 7.13 25.12
C GLY A 568 -6.50 7.43 23.90
N SER A 569 -6.76 6.80 22.76
CA SER A 569 -6.22 7.19 21.46
C SER A 569 -7.17 6.82 20.33
N LEU A 570 -7.15 7.58 19.24
CA LEU A 570 -8.05 7.36 18.12
C LEU A 570 -7.81 6.00 17.45
N VAL A 571 -6.56 5.59 17.25
CA VAL A 571 -6.22 4.27 16.68
C VAL A 571 -6.76 3.14 17.55
N ARG A 572 -6.63 3.25 18.88
CA ARG A 572 -7.15 2.24 19.81
C ARG A 572 -8.68 2.20 19.78
N GLY A 573 -9.33 3.35 19.67
CA GLY A 573 -10.78 3.45 19.53
C GLY A 573 -11.30 2.88 18.22
N LEU A 574 -10.62 3.12 17.09
CA LEU A 574 -10.95 2.51 15.80
C LEU A 574 -10.82 0.98 15.82
N LEU A 575 -9.81 0.44 16.52
CA LEU A 575 -9.69 -1.00 16.74
C LEU A 575 -10.85 -1.56 17.58
N MET A 576 -11.25 -0.87 18.65
CA MET A 576 -12.44 -1.25 19.44
C MET A 576 -13.72 -1.19 18.61
N LEU A 577 -13.85 -0.21 17.72
CA LEU A 577 -14.99 -0.05 16.82
C LEU A 577 -15.10 -1.21 15.82
N LEU A 578 -13.98 -1.64 15.22
CA LEU A 578 -13.95 -2.83 14.35
C LEU A 578 -14.50 -4.09 15.07
N HIS A 579 -14.31 -4.19 16.39
CA HIS A 579 -14.86 -5.28 17.20
C HIS A 579 -16.33 -5.14 17.56
N ALA A 580 -16.77 -3.91 17.79
CA ALA A 580 -18.10 -3.57 18.27
C ALA A 580 -19.17 -3.59 17.18
N LEU A 581 -18.78 -3.47 15.91
CA LEU A 581 -19.71 -3.50 14.79
C LEU A 581 -20.53 -4.81 14.77
N PRO A 582 -21.86 -4.74 14.47
CA PRO A 582 -22.74 -5.90 14.52
C PRO A 582 -22.23 -7.06 13.65
N ARG A 583 -22.20 -8.27 14.24
CA ARG A 583 -21.88 -9.51 13.53
C ARG A 583 -23.17 -10.18 13.09
N ARG A 584 -23.13 -10.87 11.95
CA ARG A 584 -24.24 -11.75 11.56
C ARG A 584 -24.33 -12.86 12.61
N GLU A 585 -25.50 -13.06 13.21
CA GLU A 585 -25.74 -14.20 14.08
C GLU A 585 -25.63 -15.47 13.22
N ASN A 586 -24.49 -16.17 13.31
CA ASN A 586 -24.41 -17.52 12.81
C ASN A 586 -25.27 -18.40 13.72
N ALA A 587 -26.24 -19.11 13.15
CA ALA A 587 -27.06 -20.13 13.80
C ALA A 587 -26.25 -21.36 14.31
N VAL A 588 -24.93 -21.22 14.49
CA VAL A 588 -24.06 -22.27 15.03
C VAL A 588 -23.80 -21.94 16.50
N GLN A 589 -24.35 -22.76 17.39
CA GLN A 589 -24.14 -22.69 18.84
C GLN A 589 -22.63 -22.60 19.13
N THR A 590 -22.20 -21.50 19.73
CA THR A 590 -20.88 -21.39 20.33
C THR A 590 -20.79 -22.43 21.46
N PRO A 591 -19.88 -23.43 21.41
CA PRO A 591 -19.79 -24.41 22.48
C PRO A 591 -19.40 -23.71 23.78
N ILE A 592 -20.18 -23.95 24.83
CA ILE A 592 -19.96 -23.44 26.20
C ILE A 592 -18.57 -23.89 26.68
N ARG A 593 -17.73 -22.93 27.10
CA ARG A 593 -16.40 -23.20 27.66
C ARG A 593 -16.50 -23.73 29.09
N PRO A 594 -15.71 -24.73 29.50
CA PRO A 594 -15.44 -24.97 30.92
C PRO A 594 -14.51 -23.89 31.51
N PRO A 595 -14.57 -23.59 32.82
CA PRO A 595 -13.72 -22.58 33.45
C PRO A 595 -12.25 -23.04 33.47
N LEU A 596 -11.31 -22.13 33.23
CA LEU A 596 -9.89 -22.40 33.45
C LEU A 596 -9.56 -22.40 34.95
N PRO A 597 -8.69 -23.31 35.44
CA PRO A 597 -8.12 -23.21 36.78
C PRO A 597 -7.11 -22.05 36.85
N ASP A 598 -7.22 -21.29 37.94
CA ASP A 598 -6.34 -20.19 38.29
C ASP A 598 -4.95 -20.75 38.66
N ILE A 599 -3.94 -20.45 37.85
CA ILE A 599 -2.55 -20.80 38.12
C ILE A 599 -1.80 -19.48 38.25
N GLY A 600 -1.57 -19.07 39.50
CA GLY A 600 -0.92 -17.84 39.93
C GLY A 600 0.47 -17.64 39.32
N ARG A 601 0.50 -17.09 38.11
CA ARG A 601 1.67 -16.46 37.50
C ARG A 601 1.30 -15.04 37.13
N GLU A 602 1.97 -14.08 37.77
CA GLU A 602 1.93 -12.67 37.41
C GLU A 602 2.28 -12.52 35.92
N ARG A 603 1.27 -12.17 35.12
CA ARG A 603 1.41 -11.90 33.69
C ARG A 603 1.86 -10.45 33.53
N THR A 604 3.13 -10.21 33.22
CA THR A 604 3.55 -8.90 32.72
C THR A 604 3.12 -8.80 31.25
N ARG A 605 1.87 -8.35 31.03
CA ARG A 605 1.31 -8.09 29.69
C ARG A 605 1.89 -6.78 29.18
N VAL A 606 2.69 -6.81 28.10
CA VAL A 606 3.11 -5.57 27.39
C VAL A 606 2.05 -5.19 26.36
N HIS A 607 0.81 -5.07 26.84
CA HIS A 607 -0.32 -4.26 26.39
C HIS A 607 -1.49 -4.58 27.34
N GLU A 608 -2.06 -3.56 27.97
CA GLU A 608 -3.37 -3.70 28.60
C GLU A 608 -4.36 -4.14 27.51
N GLY A 609 -5.09 -5.23 27.76
CA GLY A 609 -6.27 -5.56 26.95
C GLY A 609 -7.19 -4.34 26.87
N PHE A 610 -8.14 -4.32 25.95
CA PHE A 610 -9.12 -3.24 25.95
C PHE A 610 -9.68 -3.11 27.37
N ASP A 611 -9.66 -1.89 27.90
CA ASP A 611 -10.33 -1.64 29.17
C ASP A 611 -11.79 -2.04 28.96
N ASN A 612 -12.27 -2.99 29.76
CA ASN A 612 -13.61 -3.56 29.56
C ASN A 612 -14.67 -2.46 29.66
N GLY A 613 -14.45 -1.44 30.49
CA GLY A 613 -15.33 -0.28 30.60
C GLY A 613 -15.36 0.56 29.32
N SER A 614 -14.19 0.93 28.81
CA SER A 614 -14.06 1.66 27.54
C SER A 614 -14.61 0.87 26.34
N TYR A 615 -14.37 -0.44 26.29
CA TYR A 615 -14.88 -1.29 25.21
C TYR A 615 -16.41 -1.40 25.23
N GLU A 616 -17.02 -1.63 26.39
CA GLU A 616 -18.49 -1.69 26.47
C GLU A 616 -19.13 -0.33 26.17
N LYS A 617 -18.51 0.79 26.57
CA LYS A 617 -18.95 2.14 26.17
C LYS A 617 -18.93 2.34 24.65
N ILE A 618 -17.83 1.97 23.98
CA ILE A 618 -17.77 2.04 22.50
C ILE A 618 -18.82 1.14 21.87
N LYS A 619 -19.03 -0.06 22.41
CA LYS A 619 -20.00 -1.02 21.88
C LYS A 619 -21.44 -0.55 22.04
N GLU A 620 -21.77 0.09 23.15
CA GLU A 620 -23.07 0.73 23.37
C GLU A 620 -23.28 1.89 22.40
N MET A 621 -22.29 2.78 22.28
CA MET A 621 -22.29 3.88 21.33
C MET A 621 -22.49 3.38 19.89
N VAL A 622 -21.74 2.37 19.45
CA VAL A 622 -21.90 1.77 18.11
C VAL A 622 -23.31 1.20 17.92
N ARG A 623 -23.85 0.51 18.92
CA ARG A 623 -25.21 -0.06 18.84
C ARG A 623 -26.28 1.02 18.70
N ASP A 624 -26.20 2.09 19.49
CA ASP A 624 -27.14 3.23 19.43
C ASP A 624 -27.07 3.93 18.05
N ARG A 625 -25.86 4.24 17.58
CA ARG A 625 -25.66 4.92 16.29
C ARG A 625 -26.10 4.06 15.10
N VAL A 626 -25.80 2.76 15.12
CA VAL A 626 -26.25 1.83 14.07
C VAL A 626 -27.78 1.65 14.12
N GLY A 627 -28.37 1.56 15.32
CA GLY A 627 -29.82 1.45 15.48
C GLY A 627 -30.55 2.66 14.89
N LYS A 628 -30.14 3.88 15.24
CA LYS A 628 -30.69 5.13 14.67
C LYS A 628 -30.55 5.19 13.15
N ARG A 629 -29.42 4.74 12.61
CA ARG A 629 -29.20 4.65 11.16
C ARG A 629 -30.18 3.69 10.50
N ASP A 630 -30.42 2.53 11.10
CA ASP A 630 -31.30 1.50 10.54
C ASP A 630 -32.77 1.93 10.61
N GLU A 631 -33.18 2.64 11.67
CA GLU A 631 -34.50 3.29 11.76
C GLU A 631 -34.72 4.31 10.64
N LEU A 632 -33.76 5.23 10.44
CA LEU A 632 -33.81 6.20 9.34
C LEU A 632 -33.85 5.54 7.96
N TYR A 633 -33.16 4.41 7.80
CA TYR A 633 -33.18 3.64 6.57
C TYR A 633 -34.57 3.03 6.30
N LEU A 634 -35.19 2.44 7.31
CA LEU A 634 -36.54 1.86 7.22
C LEU A 634 -37.60 2.93 6.96
N GLU A 635 -37.47 4.10 7.60
CA GLU A 635 -38.32 5.27 7.32
C GLU A 635 -38.20 5.68 5.86
N CYS A 636 -36.96 5.85 5.35
CA CYS A 636 -36.73 6.20 3.96
C CYS A 636 -37.29 5.15 2.98
N LEU A 637 -37.10 3.86 3.26
CA LEU A 637 -37.68 2.76 2.47
C LEU A 637 -39.21 2.85 2.42
N SER A 638 -39.86 3.19 3.53
CA SER A 638 -41.32 3.31 3.61
C SER A 638 -41.89 4.46 2.77
N THR A 639 -41.07 5.48 2.48
CA THR A 639 -41.46 6.64 1.66
C THR A 639 -41.25 6.44 0.15
N LEU A 640 -40.63 5.34 -0.28
CA LEU A 640 -40.41 5.06 -1.70
C LEU A 640 -41.73 4.64 -2.38
N PRO A 641 -41.98 5.04 -3.64
CA PRO A 641 -43.14 4.59 -4.39
C PRO A 641 -43.13 3.06 -4.48
N LYS A 642 -44.16 2.41 -3.93
CA LYS A 642 -44.36 0.99 -4.16
C LYS A 642 -44.69 0.83 -5.63
N LYS A 643 -43.86 0.06 -6.34
CA LYS A 643 -44.16 -0.31 -7.73
C LYS A 643 -45.41 -1.17 -7.68
N GLU A 644 -46.57 -0.59 -8.00
CA GLU A 644 -47.77 -1.37 -8.27
C GLU A 644 -47.41 -2.35 -9.39
N THR A 645 -47.54 -3.64 -9.09
CA THR A 645 -47.47 -4.68 -10.11
C THR A 645 -48.72 -4.55 -10.95
N GLY A 646 -48.70 -3.61 -11.90
CA GLY A 646 -49.74 -3.49 -12.92
C GLY A 646 -49.81 -4.79 -13.71
N THR A 647 -50.99 -5.38 -13.74
CA THR A 647 -51.35 -6.47 -14.63
C THR A 647 -51.22 -6.02 -16.09
N ALA A 648 -50.98 -6.97 -16.99
CA ALA A 648 -50.68 -6.73 -18.41
C ALA A 648 -51.79 -6.03 -19.22
N GLU A 649 -52.89 -5.63 -18.57
CA GLU A 649 -54.05 -4.97 -19.19
C GLU A 649 -53.95 -3.43 -19.16
N ASP A 650 -53.19 -2.84 -18.22
CA ASP A 650 -53.10 -1.37 -18.07
C ASP A 650 -52.14 -0.69 -19.07
N ILE A 651 -51.34 -1.47 -19.81
CA ILE A 651 -50.38 -0.94 -20.81
C ILE A 651 -51.08 -0.53 -22.12
N ALA A 652 -52.36 -0.88 -22.31
CA ALA A 652 -53.08 -0.62 -23.54
C ALA A 652 -53.81 0.74 -23.58
N GLU A 653 -54.10 1.39 -22.44
CA GLU A 653 -54.86 2.66 -22.42
C GLU A 653 -53.98 3.92 -22.41
N ASP A 654 -52.76 3.87 -21.85
CA ASP A 654 -51.86 5.04 -21.78
C ASP A 654 -51.20 5.44 -23.13
N ALA A 655 -51.36 4.62 -24.16
CA ALA A 655 -50.80 4.90 -25.50
C ALA A 655 -51.64 5.90 -26.32
N ALA A 656 -52.83 6.31 -25.85
CA ALA A 656 -53.77 7.09 -26.65
C ALA A 656 -53.79 8.61 -26.36
N GLU A 657 -53.21 9.11 -25.26
CA GLU A 657 -53.43 10.51 -24.82
C GLU A 657 -52.24 11.48 -24.93
N ALA A 658 -51.10 11.10 -25.50
CA ALA A 658 -49.93 11.99 -25.65
C ALA A 658 -49.74 12.56 -27.08
N HIS A 659 -50.80 13.04 -27.71
CA HIS A 659 -50.75 13.84 -28.94
C HIS A 659 -51.56 15.14 -28.79
N GLN A 660 -50.90 16.18 -28.25
CA GLN A 660 -51.19 17.64 -28.29
C GLN A 660 -50.46 18.25 -27.07
N THR A 661 -49.53 19.20 -27.11
CA THR A 661 -49.41 20.40 -27.93
C THR A 661 -47.96 20.92 -27.79
N MET A 662 -47.28 21.20 -28.90
CA MET A 662 -46.09 22.07 -28.92
C MET A 662 -46.54 23.51 -29.17
N THR A 663 -46.04 24.46 -28.40
CA THR A 663 -45.78 25.83 -28.87
C THR A 663 -44.56 26.42 -28.15
N THR A 664 -43.79 27.15 -28.95
CA THR A 664 -42.47 27.76 -28.72
C THR A 664 -42.53 29.16 -28.11
N GLU A 665 -41.35 29.58 -27.60
CA GLU A 665 -40.83 30.95 -27.39
C GLU A 665 -40.74 31.45 -25.93
N THR A 666 -39.53 31.45 -25.35
CA THR A 666 -38.74 32.69 -25.18
C THR A 666 -37.26 32.38 -24.88
N LEU A 667 -36.40 33.27 -25.38
CA LEU A 667 -34.96 33.13 -25.59
C LEU A 667 -34.20 34.06 -24.61
N PHE A 668 -33.05 33.58 -24.10
CA PHE A 668 -31.96 34.29 -23.40
C PHE A 668 -32.27 35.21 -22.18
N GLN A 669 -31.85 34.74 -21.00
CA GLN A 669 -30.97 35.49 -20.09
C GLN A 669 -30.19 34.48 -19.24
N VAL A 670 -28.87 34.47 -19.41
CA VAL A 670 -27.91 33.67 -18.64
C VAL A 670 -27.61 34.46 -17.37
N ASP A 671 -27.95 33.89 -16.21
CA ASP A 671 -27.48 34.38 -14.92
C ASP A 671 -27.14 33.20 -13.99
N ASP A 672 -26.02 33.34 -13.31
CA ASP A 672 -25.29 32.30 -12.57
C ASP A 672 -26.03 31.83 -11.30
N LYS A 673 -27.01 30.91 -11.41
CA LYS A 673 -27.51 30.11 -10.26
C LYS A 673 -28.08 28.74 -10.68
N GLU A 674 -27.22 27.76 -10.94
CA GLU A 674 -27.63 26.34 -11.04
C GLU A 674 -26.78 25.41 -10.17
N VAL A 675 -27.07 25.36 -8.87
CA VAL A 675 -26.75 24.22 -7.98
C VAL A 675 -27.84 24.06 -6.91
N THR A 676 -29.09 23.78 -7.31
CA THR A 676 -30.15 23.47 -6.32
C THR A 676 -31.28 22.55 -6.84
N GLY A 677 -31.15 21.92 -8.01
CA GLY A 677 -32.25 21.16 -8.62
C GLY A 677 -32.80 20.00 -7.77
N MET A 678 -31.94 19.28 -7.05
CA MET A 678 -32.36 18.10 -6.27
C MET A 678 -32.87 18.44 -4.86
N GLN A 679 -32.43 19.57 -4.30
CA GLN A 679 -32.93 20.07 -3.01
C GLN A 679 -34.29 20.76 -3.17
N THR A 680 -34.49 21.51 -4.25
CA THR A 680 -35.79 22.14 -4.55
C THR A 680 -36.87 21.09 -4.85
N TRP A 681 -36.52 19.97 -5.49
CA TRP A 681 -37.46 18.87 -5.74
C TRP A 681 -37.91 18.17 -4.44
N LEU A 682 -36.99 17.85 -3.53
CA LEU A 682 -37.31 17.24 -2.22
C LEU A 682 -38.03 18.22 -1.28
N PHE A 683 -37.73 19.53 -1.37
CA PHE A 683 -38.34 20.55 -0.51
C PHE A 683 -39.77 20.90 -0.95
N ASN A 684 -40.04 20.94 -2.26
CA ASN A 684 -41.38 21.24 -2.78
C ASN A 684 -42.38 20.11 -2.48
N ARG A 685 -41.93 18.85 -2.51
CA ARG A 685 -42.80 17.70 -2.17
C ARG A 685 -43.14 17.59 -0.67
N ARG A 686 -42.31 18.20 0.20
CA ARG A 686 -42.58 18.33 1.64
C ARG A 686 -43.66 19.37 1.96
N LYS A 687 -43.89 20.35 1.08
CA LYS A 687 -44.94 21.37 1.25
C LYS A 687 -46.31 20.91 0.76
N GLU A 688 -46.39 19.95 -0.15
CA GLU A 688 -47.66 19.45 -0.70
C GLU A 688 -48.39 18.45 0.22
N THR A 689 -47.77 17.99 1.31
CA THR A 689 -48.40 17.03 2.27
C THR A 689 -48.79 17.66 3.61
N ILE A 690 -48.60 18.98 3.80
CA ILE A 690 -49.09 19.70 4.96
C ILE A 690 -50.19 20.67 4.49
N GLY A 691 -51.32 20.08 4.11
CA GLY A 691 -52.59 20.76 3.94
C GLY A 691 -53.65 20.01 4.74
N SER A 692 -53.98 20.56 5.91
CA SER A 692 -55.22 20.36 6.69
C SER A 692 -55.75 18.93 6.87
N ASP A 693 -55.57 18.37 8.07
CA ASP A 693 -56.74 18.10 8.92
C ASP A 693 -56.34 17.89 10.39
N GLU A 694 -56.97 18.66 11.27
CA GLU A 694 -56.95 18.50 12.72
C GLU A 694 -57.88 17.36 13.12
N GLY A 695 -57.49 16.49 14.07
CA GLY A 695 -58.45 15.66 14.77
C GLY A 695 -57.96 14.36 15.41
N SER A 696 -57.72 14.43 16.72
CA SER A 696 -58.22 13.48 17.72
C SER A 696 -57.79 11.99 17.71
N ASN A 697 -56.97 11.67 18.73
CA ASN A 697 -57.13 10.59 19.74
C ASN A 697 -57.14 9.09 19.38
N TYR A 698 -56.24 8.38 20.09
CA TYR A 698 -56.34 7.04 20.72
C TYR A 698 -56.98 5.87 19.94
N LEU A 699 -56.24 4.75 19.76
CA LEU A 699 -56.44 3.41 20.39
C LEU A 699 -55.43 2.35 19.83
N PRO A 700 -55.37 1.06 20.23
CA PRO A 700 -54.23 0.47 20.94
C PRO A 700 -53.54 -0.71 20.21
N LYS A 701 -52.50 -1.24 20.88
CA LYS A 701 -51.87 -2.54 20.62
C LYS A 701 -52.91 -3.67 20.58
N THR A 702 -52.93 -4.45 19.50
CA THR A 702 -52.77 -5.93 19.45
C THR A 702 -53.27 -6.47 18.11
N GLY A 703 -52.50 -7.35 17.47
CA GLY A 703 -52.98 -8.12 16.32
C GLY A 703 -51.86 -8.82 15.57
N LYS A 704 -51.58 -10.08 15.93
CA LYS A 704 -50.83 -11.02 15.07
C LYS A 704 -51.56 -11.12 13.73
N ARG A 705 -50.89 -10.76 12.63
CA ARG A 705 -51.28 -11.16 11.28
C ARG A 705 -50.09 -11.83 10.60
N ASN A 706 -50.30 -13.10 10.28
CA ASN A 706 -49.43 -13.92 9.46
C ASN A 706 -49.34 -13.30 8.07
N ASN A 707 -48.13 -12.92 7.63
CA ASN A 707 -47.82 -12.64 6.23
C ASN A 707 -46.66 -13.53 5.81
N LEU A 708 -47.02 -14.70 5.27
CA LEU A 708 -46.23 -15.41 4.28
C LEU A 708 -46.39 -14.60 2.98
N GLU A 709 -45.31 -14.37 2.23
CA GLU A 709 -45.25 -13.63 0.94
C GLU A 709 -44.90 -12.13 0.92
N THR A 710 -44.08 -11.62 1.86
CA THR A 710 -43.47 -10.26 1.75
C THR A 710 -41.94 -10.26 1.75
N THR A 711 -41.31 -11.42 1.53
CA THR A 711 -39.89 -11.67 1.82
C THR A 711 -38.90 -11.27 0.71
N SER A 712 -39.35 -10.67 -0.40
CA SER A 712 -38.48 -10.38 -1.55
C SER A 712 -37.68 -9.05 -1.44
N CYS A 713 -38.16 -8.09 -0.64
CA CYS A 713 -37.58 -6.73 -0.59
C CYS A 713 -36.90 -6.37 0.74
N LEU A 714 -36.93 -7.26 1.74
CA LEU A 714 -36.59 -6.94 3.14
C LEU A 714 -35.19 -7.32 3.60
N GLU A 715 -34.39 -7.99 2.78
CA GLU A 715 -32.99 -8.23 3.09
C GLU A 715 -32.08 -7.42 2.15
N VAL A 716 -30.82 -7.25 2.54
CA VAL A 716 -29.71 -6.79 1.68
C VAL A 716 -29.34 -5.29 1.77
N ALA A 717 -29.32 -4.70 2.98
CA ALA A 717 -28.34 -3.66 3.31
C ALA A 717 -27.08 -4.25 4.00
N HIS A 718 -27.26 -5.34 4.76
CA HIS A 718 -26.20 -5.99 5.54
C HIS A 718 -25.39 -7.06 4.77
N SER A 719 -25.76 -7.46 3.54
CA SER A 719 -24.99 -8.48 2.79
C SER A 719 -23.76 -7.90 2.08
N PHE A 720 -23.70 -6.59 1.83
CA PHE A 720 -22.65 -5.99 1.00
C PHE A 720 -21.29 -5.84 1.71
N GLU A 721 -21.29 -6.03 3.02
CA GLU A 721 -20.12 -5.88 3.88
C GLU A 721 -19.25 -7.14 3.82
N ALA A 722 -17.96 -6.95 4.10
CA ALA A 722 -17.04 -8.07 4.25
C ALA A 722 -17.47 -8.97 5.41
N ARG A 723 -17.35 -10.30 5.25
CA ARG A 723 -17.46 -11.20 6.40
C ARG A 723 -16.19 -11.10 7.24
N VAL A 724 -16.34 -11.24 8.54
CA VAL A 724 -15.21 -11.17 9.48
C VAL A 724 -14.22 -12.30 9.21
N GLU A 725 -14.73 -13.48 8.86
CA GLU A 725 -13.91 -14.66 8.53
C GLU A 725 -13.00 -14.41 7.32
N ASP A 726 -13.52 -13.71 6.30
CA ASP A 726 -12.77 -13.38 5.08
C ASP A 726 -11.68 -12.33 5.37
N LEU A 727 -11.97 -11.36 6.24
CA LEU A 727 -10.97 -10.38 6.70
C LEU A 727 -9.93 -11.02 7.63
N THR A 728 -10.33 -12.01 8.43
CA THR A 728 -9.46 -12.68 9.39
C THR A 728 -8.30 -13.38 8.70
N LEU A 729 -8.56 -14.14 7.63
CA LEU A 729 -7.51 -14.84 6.89
C LEU A 729 -6.46 -13.88 6.33
N LEU A 730 -6.89 -12.70 5.87
CA LEU A 730 -5.98 -11.67 5.34
C LEU A 730 -5.16 -11.01 6.46
N ILE A 731 -5.77 -10.76 7.61
CA ILE A 731 -5.09 -10.24 8.81
C ILE A 731 -4.06 -11.28 9.30
N ASP A 732 -4.42 -12.56 9.35
CA ASP A 732 -3.53 -13.65 9.76
C ASP A 732 -2.35 -13.84 8.79
N GLN A 733 -2.58 -13.73 7.48
CA GLN A 733 -1.52 -13.74 6.48
C GLN A 733 -0.56 -12.55 6.69
N ALA A 734 -1.08 -11.34 6.90
CA ALA A 734 -0.30 -10.14 7.22
C ALA A 734 0.57 -10.30 8.47
N ILE A 735 0.03 -10.98 9.49
CA ILE A 735 0.74 -11.29 10.73
C ILE A 735 1.82 -12.33 10.48
N THR A 736 1.51 -13.36 9.69
CA THR A 736 2.40 -14.49 9.40
C THR A 736 3.59 -14.08 8.55
N ASP A 737 3.39 -13.17 7.60
CA ASP A 737 4.42 -12.66 6.68
C ASP A 737 5.37 -11.66 7.35
N GLY A 738 5.32 -11.53 8.69
CA GLY A 738 6.20 -10.65 9.46
C GLY A 738 5.99 -9.16 9.22
N PHE A 739 5.00 -8.79 8.41
CA PHE A 739 4.67 -7.41 8.06
C PHE A 739 4.27 -6.56 9.30
N LEU A 740 3.88 -7.20 10.40
CA LEU A 740 3.46 -6.55 11.66
C LEU A 740 4.33 -6.90 12.91
N ASP A 741 5.45 -7.63 12.78
CA ASP A 741 6.08 -8.36 13.90
C ASP A 741 6.77 -7.48 15.00
N PRO A 742 6.98 -7.95 16.26
CA PRO A 742 6.35 -9.02 17.02
C PRO A 742 5.74 -8.44 18.31
N ASN A 743 4.44 -8.14 18.31
CA ASN A 743 3.69 -8.25 19.57
C ASN A 743 2.37 -8.95 19.26
N ILE A 744 2.53 -10.26 19.15
CA ILE A 744 1.53 -11.27 18.80
C ILE A 744 0.28 -11.17 19.68
N ASP A 745 0.35 -10.55 20.86
CA ASP A 745 -0.71 -10.59 21.87
C ASP A 745 -1.88 -9.63 21.60
N LEU A 746 -1.65 -8.46 20.99
CA LEU A 746 -2.75 -7.53 20.64
C LEU A 746 -3.55 -8.05 19.42
N LEU A 747 -2.84 -8.61 18.44
CA LEU A 747 -3.43 -9.18 17.23
C LEU A 747 -4.06 -10.55 17.50
N LYS A 748 -3.50 -11.35 18.42
CA LYS A 748 -4.19 -12.52 18.98
C LYS A 748 -5.44 -12.13 19.74
N SER A 749 -5.41 -11.06 20.54
CA SER A 749 -6.60 -10.57 21.24
C SER A 749 -7.69 -10.14 20.25
N LEU A 750 -7.31 -9.49 19.14
CA LEU A 750 -8.21 -9.14 18.03
C LEU A 750 -8.77 -10.42 17.37
N ALA A 751 -7.93 -11.38 16.99
CA ALA A 751 -8.38 -12.66 16.42
C ALA A 751 -9.29 -13.44 17.39
N GLU A 752 -8.89 -13.62 18.65
CA GLU A 752 -9.62 -14.36 19.68
C GLU A 752 -11.00 -13.76 19.98
N SER A 753 -11.12 -12.43 20.00
CA SER A 753 -12.39 -11.75 20.24
C SER A 753 -13.25 -11.60 18.97
N LEU A 754 -12.69 -11.74 17.77
CA LEU A 754 -13.43 -11.94 16.51
C LEU A 754 -14.03 -13.35 16.37
N GLY A 755 -13.92 -14.20 17.40
CA GLY A 755 -14.43 -15.59 17.40
C GLY A 755 -13.48 -16.58 16.73
N VAL A 756 -12.29 -16.13 16.38
CA VAL A 756 -11.27 -16.92 15.69
C VAL A 756 -10.53 -17.72 16.74
N LYS A 757 -10.65 -19.04 16.66
CA LYS A 757 -9.69 -19.92 17.33
C LYS A 757 -8.36 -19.75 16.60
N SER A 758 -7.46 -18.93 17.13
CA SER A 758 -6.04 -19.15 16.87
C SER A 758 -5.64 -20.42 17.62
N SER A 759 -5.92 -21.57 17.02
CA SER A 759 -5.20 -22.77 17.40
C SER A 759 -3.76 -22.61 16.92
N ARG A 760 -2.93 -21.88 17.67
CA ARG A 760 -1.48 -22.16 17.71
C ARG A 760 -1.23 -23.46 18.46
N LYS A 761 -1.99 -24.50 18.14
CA LYS A 761 -1.67 -25.86 18.52
C LYS A 761 -1.44 -26.62 17.22
N GLY A 762 -0.17 -26.84 16.91
CA GLY A 762 0.19 -28.19 16.47
C GLY A 762 -0.36 -29.16 17.52
N CYS A 763 -0.89 -30.30 17.08
CA CYS A 763 -1.30 -31.35 18.00
C CYS A 763 -0.09 -31.81 18.81
N LEU A 764 -0.02 -31.40 20.07
CA LEU A 764 0.80 -32.09 21.06
C LEU A 764 0.02 -33.33 21.50
N ARG A 765 0.65 -34.50 21.48
CA ARG A 765 0.01 -35.72 22.02
C ARG A 765 -0.19 -35.54 23.52
N LYS A 766 -1.27 -36.12 24.04
CA LYS A 766 -1.66 -36.12 25.46
C LYS A 766 -0.45 -36.53 26.31
N GLY A 767 0.13 -35.58 27.07
CA GLY A 767 1.34 -35.79 27.86
C GLY A 767 2.52 -34.85 27.53
N GLN A 768 2.50 -34.12 26.41
CA GLN A 768 3.52 -33.13 26.08
C GLN A 768 3.16 -31.73 26.61
N THR A 769 3.98 -31.18 27.50
CA THR A 769 3.95 -29.77 27.90
C THR A 769 4.87 -28.96 26.99
N THR A 770 4.41 -27.83 26.43
CA THR A 770 5.31 -26.75 25.99
C THR A 770 5.90 -26.07 27.23
N GLY A 771 6.75 -26.80 27.92
CA GLY A 771 7.63 -26.21 28.90
C GLY A 771 8.88 -25.75 28.17
N LYS A 772 9.34 -24.54 28.50
CA LYS A 772 10.76 -24.35 28.81
C LYS A 772 11.12 -25.24 30.02
N THR A 773 10.87 -26.54 29.94
CA THR A 773 11.38 -27.55 30.86
C THR A 773 12.67 -28.04 30.21
N GLY A 774 13.79 -27.45 30.66
CA GLY A 774 15.13 -27.85 30.24
C GLY A 774 16.13 -26.71 29.99
N CYS A 775 15.75 -25.43 30.14
CA CYS A 775 16.72 -24.33 30.03
C CYS A 775 16.32 -23.17 30.96
N THR A 776 16.65 -23.32 32.24
CA THR A 776 17.19 -22.17 33.00
C THR A 776 18.16 -21.42 32.09
N ARG A 777 18.14 -20.08 32.12
CA ARG A 777 19.02 -19.22 31.28
C ARG A 777 20.45 -19.77 31.36
N LYS A 778 20.89 -20.54 30.35
CA LYS A 778 22.17 -21.23 30.39
C LYS A 778 23.25 -20.18 30.38
N ILE A 779 24.03 -20.14 31.46
CA ILE A 779 25.23 -19.33 31.53
C ILE A 779 26.27 -20.12 30.77
N TRP A 780 26.44 -19.82 29.47
CA TRP A 780 27.32 -20.60 28.58
C TRP A 780 28.77 -20.68 29.09
N ARG A 781 29.21 -19.72 29.92
CA ARG A 781 30.53 -19.76 30.58
C ARG A 781 30.70 -20.99 31.49
N GLU A 782 29.63 -21.47 32.10
CA GLU A 782 29.63 -22.63 33.01
C GLU A 782 29.61 -23.97 32.26
N GLU A 783 29.33 -23.97 30.95
CA GLU A 783 29.25 -25.19 30.13
C GLU A 783 30.60 -25.57 29.52
N ARG A 784 31.67 -24.82 29.80
CA ARG A 784 33.02 -24.99 29.20
C ARG A 784 33.59 -26.40 29.36
N GLU A 785 33.38 -27.05 30.50
CA GLU A 785 33.97 -28.36 30.79
C GLU A 785 33.19 -29.53 30.14
N VAL A 786 31.94 -29.28 29.73
CA VAL A 786 31.00 -30.35 29.34
C VAL A 786 30.47 -30.23 27.92
N PHE A 787 30.61 -29.07 27.25
CA PHE A 787 29.95 -28.82 25.96
C PHE A 787 30.38 -29.76 24.83
N GLN A 788 31.62 -30.27 24.85
CA GLN A 788 32.15 -31.14 23.79
C GLN A 788 31.52 -32.55 23.82
N THR A 789 31.10 -33.02 24.99
CA THR A 789 30.53 -34.36 25.19
C THR A 789 29.02 -34.35 25.39
N LYS A 790 28.40 -33.16 25.43
CA LYS A 790 26.98 -32.98 25.74
C LYS A 790 26.16 -32.72 24.48
N GLU A 791 25.06 -33.45 24.33
CA GLU A 791 24.01 -33.13 23.35
C GLU A 791 22.94 -32.26 24.00
N TYR A 792 22.54 -31.19 23.30
CA TYR A 792 21.56 -30.23 23.74
C TYR A 792 20.23 -30.53 23.04
N GLN A 793 19.23 -30.93 23.82
CA GLN A 793 17.89 -31.24 23.32
C GLN A 793 17.03 -29.97 23.23
N TYR A 794 16.37 -29.81 22.09
CA TYR A 794 15.41 -28.75 21.78
C TYR A 794 14.13 -29.35 21.23
N THR A 795 13.02 -28.63 21.38
CA THR A 795 11.73 -29.01 20.79
C THR A 795 11.27 -27.91 19.85
N VAL A 796 11.05 -28.26 18.59
CA VAL A 796 10.45 -27.37 17.57
C VAL A 796 8.97 -27.70 17.38
N PRO A 797 8.12 -26.70 17.15
CA PRO A 797 6.69 -26.94 16.93
C PRO A 797 6.44 -27.67 15.62
N LEU A 798 5.53 -28.64 15.64
CA LEU A 798 5.08 -29.42 14.48
C LEU A 798 3.86 -28.80 13.80
N GLY A 799 3.68 -29.06 12.50
CA GLY A 799 2.52 -28.61 11.72
C GLY A 799 2.49 -27.10 11.44
N MET A 800 3.65 -26.44 11.46
CA MET A 800 3.79 -25.02 11.15
C MET A 800 4.00 -24.81 9.65
N THR A 801 3.37 -23.78 9.08
CA THR A 801 3.54 -23.36 7.68
C THR A 801 4.78 -22.50 7.44
N TYR A 802 5.51 -22.14 8.50
CA TYR A 802 6.67 -21.25 8.48
C TYR A 802 7.98 -21.94 8.92
N GLU A 803 9.11 -21.29 8.65
CA GLU A 803 10.45 -21.76 9.03
C GLU A 803 10.62 -21.82 10.56
N ARG A 804 10.94 -23.01 11.07
CA ARG A 804 11.17 -23.23 12.51
C ARG A 804 12.62 -22.88 12.83
N SER A 805 12.91 -22.39 14.03
CA SER A 805 14.30 -22.14 14.44
C SER A 805 14.57 -22.44 15.91
N ILE A 806 15.81 -22.82 16.19
CA ILE A 806 16.39 -22.90 17.53
C ILE A 806 17.59 -21.96 17.61
N SER A 807 17.95 -21.51 18.80
CA SER A 807 19.09 -20.60 18.98
C SER A 807 20.01 -21.06 20.11
N LEU A 808 21.31 -21.20 19.79
CA LEU A 808 22.38 -21.44 20.74
C LEU A 808 23.18 -20.14 20.90
N ASN A 809 23.09 -19.50 22.06
CA ASN A 809 23.72 -18.20 22.34
C ASN A 809 23.60 -17.19 21.17
N TYR A 810 22.37 -16.93 20.75
CA TYR A 810 22.02 -16.07 19.60
C TYR A 810 22.40 -16.60 18.21
N CYS A 811 23.10 -17.73 18.08
CA CYS A 811 23.36 -18.40 16.80
C CYS A 811 22.12 -19.20 16.35
N PRO A 812 21.43 -18.82 15.25
CA PRO A 812 20.22 -19.51 14.81
C PRO A 812 20.53 -20.78 14.01
N ILE A 813 19.75 -21.83 14.23
CA ILE A 813 19.66 -23.04 13.39
C ILE A 813 18.23 -23.11 12.87
N LYS A 814 18.05 -23.18 11.56
CA LYS A 814 16.76 -23.05 10.88
C LYS A 814 16.31 -24.37 10.26
N PHE A 815 15.01 -24.64 10.32
CA PHE A 815 14.36 -25.83 9.75
C PHE A 815 13.21 -25.38 8.84
N PRO A 816 13.33 -25.53 7.51
CA PRO A 816 12.29 -25.17 6.54
C PRO A 816 10.93 -25.78 6.88
N SER A 817 9.82 -25.12 6.50
CA SER A 817 8.45 -25.56 6.82
C SER A 817 8.13 -26.97 6.29
N GLY A 818 8.69 -27.35 5.14
CA GLY A 818 8.54 -28.68 4.55
C GLY A 818 9.48 -29.77 5.08
N MET A 819 10.40 -29.45 6.01
CA MET A 819 11.34 -30.44 6.54
C MET A 819 10.62 -31.36 7.55
N ASP A 820 10.62 -32.67 7.31
CA ASP A 820 10.11 -33.62 8.28
C ASP A 820 11.08 -33.74 9.46
N VAL A 821 10.64 -33.37 10.66
CA VAL A 821 11.43 -33.45 11.90
C VAL A 821 10.80 -34.42 12.91
N GLY A 822 9.92 -35.31 12.42
CA GLY A 822 9.24 -36.33 13.22
C GLY A 822 8.45 -35.77 14.38
N ASP A 823 8.90 -36.05 15.60
CA ASP A 823 8.24 -35.63 16.85
C ASP A 823 8.59 -34.20 17.30
N GLY A 824 9.45 -33.51 16.54
CA GLY A 824 9.89 -32.16 16.84
C GLY A 824 11.07 -32.11 17.82
N THR A 825 11.62 -33.26 18.23
CA THR A 825 12.78 -33.32 19.11
C THR A 825 14.08 -33.24 18.30
N ILE A 826 14.83 -32.16 18.52
CA ILE A 826 16.12 -31.90 17.88
C ILE A 826 17.25 -32.00 18.90
N TYR A 827 18.31 -32.71 18.56
CA TYR A 827 19.55 -32.77 19.32
C TYR A 827 20.64 -31.97 18.60
N VAL A 828 21.32 -31.09 19.33
CA VAL A 828 22.44 -30.31 18.82
C VAL A 828 23.67 -30.60 19.65
N LYS A 829 24.75 -31.05 19.00
CA LYS A 829 26.08 -31.18 19.60
C LYS A 829 26.97 -30.07 19.08
N MET A 830 27.79 -29.49 19.97
CA MET A 830 28.73 -28.43 19.62
C MET A 830 30.14 -28.99 19.49
N GLU A 831 30.84 -28.58 18.45
CA GLU A 831 32.23 -28.95 18.22
C GLU A 831 33.05 -27.68 18.02
N ILE A 832 34.10 -27.52 18.84
CA ILE A 832 35.03 -26.38 18.76
C ILE A 832 36.45 -26.94 18.65
N CYS A 833 37.10 -26.72 17.50
CA CYS A 833 38.50 -27.09 17.30
C CYS A 833 39.44 -26.32 18.26
N PRO A 834 40.67 -26.81 18.51
CA PRO A 834 41.70 -26.04 19.21
C PRO A 834 42.05 -24.71 18.53
N PHE A 835 42.75 -23.82 19.25
CA PHE A 835 43.24 -22.56 18.67
C PHE A 835 44.12 -22.82 17.44
N GLY A 836 43.97 -21.97 16.41
CA GLY A 836 44.72 -22.08 15.16
C GLY A 836 44.26 -23.17 14.20
N GLN A 837 43.19 -23.92 14.52
CA GLN A 837 42.64 -24.95 13.63
C GLN A 837 41.20 -24.61 13.21
N ARG A 838 40.97 -24.55 11.89
CA ARG A 838 39.62 -24.37 11.33
C ARG A 838 38.85 -25.69 11.37
N HIS A 839 37.57 -25.62 11.76
CA HIS A 839 36.68 -26.77 11.68
C HIS A 839 36.28 -27.03 10.22
N PRO A 840 36.40 -28.25 9.68
CA PRO A 840 36.08 -28.54 8.27
C PRO A 840 34.60 -28.37 7.93
N LYS A 841 33.74 -28.36 8.96
CA LYS A 841 32.28 -28.12 8.87
C LYS A 841 31.87 -26.86 9.63
N VAL A 842 32.65 -25.79 9.51
CA VAL A 842 32.42 -24.50 10.17
C VAL A 842 30.97 -24.03 10.02
N TYR A 843 30.38 -23.56 11.12
CA TYR A 843 29.03 -23.01 11.15
C TYR A 843 28.97 -21.66 10.42
N ALA A 844 29.80 -20.69 10.82
CA ALA A 844 29.87 -19.40 10.15
C ALA A 844 30.84 -19.47 8.96
N THR A 845 30.32 -19.64 7.74
CA THR A 845 31.18 -19.87 6.56
C THR A 845 31.96 -18.63 6.13
N SER A 846 31.56 -17.44 6.59
CA SER A 846 32.26 -16.16 6.39
C SER A 846 33.37 -15.89 7.41
N ALA A 847 33.62 -16.81 8.36
CA ALA A 847 34.71 -16.68 9.32
C ALA A 847 36.09 -16.77 8.63
N THR A 848 36.97 -15.82 8.90
CA THR A 848 38.40 -15.87 8.51
C THR A 848 39.18 -16.79 9.45
N ASP A 849 40.44 -17.09 9.15
CA ASP A 849 41.26 -17.94 10.03
C ASP A 849 41.57 -17.24 11.38
N ASP A 850 41.47 -15.92 11.42
CA ASP A 850 41.63 -15.09 12.63
C ASP A 850 40.36 -15.05 13.50
N ASP A 851 39.19 -15.38 12.94
CA ASP A 851 37.92 -15.39 13.66
C ASP A 851 37.79 -16.63 14.56
N PRO A 852 37.48 -16.50 15.87
CA PRO A 852 37.23 -17.66 16.72
C PRO A 852 36.11 -18.58 16.20
N ALA A 853 35.11 -18.02 15.50
CA ALA A 853 34.04 -18.78 14.88
C ALA A 853 34.51 -19.78 13.82
N CYS A 854 35.72 -19.65 13.26
CA CYS A 854 36.28 -20.59 12.29
C CYS A 854 36.43 -22.00 12.88
N ARG A 855 36.46 -22.10 14.22
CA ARG A 855 36.58 -23.33 15.01
C ARG A 855 35.24 -23.97 15.34
N LEU A 856 34.12 -23.26 15.21
CA LEU A 856 32.81 -23.68 15.71
C LEU A 856 32.01 -24.42 14.63
N ALA A 857 31.40 -25.54 15.02
CA ALA A 857 30.39 -26.26 14.26
C ALA A 857 29.23 -26.75 15.13
N PHE A 858 28.05 -26.82 14.52
CA PHE A 858 26.86 -27.42 15.12
C PHE A 858 26.49 -28.69 14.36
N TYR A 859 26.54 -29.81 15.07
CA TYR A 859 26.06 -31.10 14.58
C TYR A 859 24.62 -31.31 15.03
N VAL A 860 23.70 -31.40 14.07
CA VAL A 860 22.25 -31.48 14.31
C VAL A 860 21.76 -32.88 13.98
N ARG A 861 20.94 -33.44 14.87
CA ARG A 861 20.36 -34.78 14.74
C ARG A 861 18.90 -34.80 15.19
N PHE A 862 18.04 -35.44 14.41
CA PHE A 862 16.65 -35.69 14.78
C PHE A 862 16.13 -36.95 14.08
N THR A 863 14.99 -37.46 14.52
CA THR A 863 14.31 -38.60 13.87
C THR A 863 13.11 -38.07 13.10
N ASP A 864 12.99 -38.42 11.82
CA ASP A 864 11.85 -38.02 10.99
C ASP A 864 10.59 -38.87 11.26
N SER A 865 9.47 -38.57 10.60
CA SER A 865 8.20 -39.28 10.81
C SER A 865 8.22 -40.73 10.34
N THR A 866 9.20 -41.12 9.52
CA THR A 866 9.43 -42.50 9.07
C THR A 866 10.24 -43.33 10.05
N GLY A 867 10.77 -42.69 11.12
CA GLY A 867 11.69 -43.33 12.06
C GLY A 867 13.15 -43.30 11.60
N SER A 868 13.45 -42.62 10.50
CA SER A 868 14.81 -42.49 9.97
C SER A 868 15.53 -41.33 10.66
N GLU A 869 16.80 -41.54 10.96
CA GLU A 869 17.61 -40.53 11.66
C GLU A 869 18.31 -39.60 10.66
N VAL A 870 18.00 -38.31 10.77
CA VAL A 870 18.61 -37.25 9.96
C VAL A 870 19.74 -36.61 10.74
N ARG A 871 20.92 -36.51 10.13
CA ARG A 871 22.14 -35.97 10.73
C ARG A 871 22.85 -35.03 9.76
N TYR A 872 23.17 -33.80 10.17
CA TYR A 872 23.92 -32.86 9.34
C TYR A 872 24.65 -31.79 10.16
N TYR A 873 25.55 -31.06 9.51
CA TYR A 873 26.20 -29.88 10.11
C TYR A 873 25.52 -28.61 9.60
N GLU A 874 25.10 -27.75 10.53
CA GLU A 874 24.49 -26.47 10.19
C GLU A 874 25.52 -25.50 9.62
N ARG A 875 25.13 -24.69 8.63
CA ARG A 875 25.99 -23.69 8.00
C ARG A 875 25.22 -22.39 7.76
N ASN A 876 25.87 -21.27 8.02
CA ASN A 876 25.32 -19.94 7.82
C ASN A 876 26.36 -19.02 7.17
N ALA A 877 25.99 -18.41 6.04
CA ALA A 877 26.85 -17.53 5.27
C ALA A 877 26.75 -16.04 5.66
N ASN A 878 25.73 -15.68 6.45
CA ASN A 878 25.47 -14.28 6.80
C ASN A 878 26.54 -13.75 7.77
N THR A 879 26.80 -12.45 7.71
CA THR A 879 27.76 -11.76 8.59
C THR A 879 27.25 -11.64 10.04
N SER A 880 25.95 -11.45 10.26
CA SER A 880 25.41 -11.35 11.64
C SER A 880 25.62 -12.64 12.48
N PRO A 881 25.36 -13.85 11.97
CA PRO A 881 25.68 -15.12 12.65
C PRO A 881 27.17 -15.32 12.94
N LEU A 882 28.07 -14.78 12.11
CA LEU A 882 29.51 -14.78 12.38
C LEU A 882 29.83 -14.03 13.67
N PHE A 883 29.30 -12.82 13.87
CA PHE A 883 29.61 -11.99 15.05
C PHE A 883 29.10 -12.66 16.33
N ARG A 884 27.94 -13.31 16.24
CA ARG A 884 27.34 -14.09 17.33
C ARG A 884 28.14 -15.37 17.61
N ALA A 885 28.58 -16.07 16.57
CA ALA A 885 29.43 -17.25 16.69
C ALA A 885 30.80 -16.91 17.30
N ASN A 886 31.39 -15.78 16.90
CA ASN A 886 32.63 -15.26 17.46
C ASN A 886 32.49 -14.98 18.96
N THR A 887 31.45 -14.22 19.36
CA THR A 887 31.13 -14.04 20.78
C THR A 887 30.90 -15.37 21.47
N PHE A 888 30.21 -16.31 20.83
CA PHE A 888 29.88 -17.57 21.47
C PHE A 888 31.13 -18.40 21.77
N VAL A 889 32.08 -18.50 20.84
CA VAL A 889 33.37 -19.17 21.09
C VAL A 889 34.15 -18.44 22.19
N ASP A 890 34.12 -17.10 22.20
CA ASP A 890 34.81 -16.31 23.22
C ASP A 890 34.24 -16.52 24.62
N VAL A 891 32.91 -16.61 24.74
CA VAL A 891 32.22 -16.86 26.01
C VAL A 891 32.38 -18.31 26.46
N LEU A 892 32.19 -19.28 25.56
CA LEU A 892 32.10 -20.71 25.88
C LEU A 892 33.48 -21.37 25.99
N ALA A 893 34.35 -21.17 25.01
CA ALA A 893 35.62 -21.91 24.92
C ALA A 893 36.82 -21.10 25.47
N ASN A 894 36.84 -19.79 25.21
CA ASN A 894 37.98 -18.94 25.54
C ASN A 894 37.79 -18.20 26.90
N SER A 895 36.59 -18.21 27.48
CA SER A 895 36.23 -17.52 28.72
C SER A 895 36.60 -16.03 28.76
N VAL A 896 36.51 -15.34 27.62
CA VAL A 896 36.85 -13.91 27.51
C VAL A 896 35.79 -13.06 28.24
N PRO A 897 36.17 -12.12 29.12
CA PRO A 897 35.23 -11.23 29.81
C PRO A 897 34.44 -10.33 28.85
N ASP A 898 33.21 -9.96 29.21
CA ASP A 898 32.33 -9.19 28.32
C ASP A 898 32.91 -7.80 28.00
N GLU A 899 33.67 -7.19 28.91
CA GLU A 899 34.36 -5.90 28.70
C GLU A 899 35.43 -5.99 27.62
N GLN A 900 36.08 -7.14 27.49
CA GLN A 900 37.09 -7.40 26.46
C GLN A 900 36.41 -7.77 25.13
N ILE A 901 35.33 -8.54 25.17
CA ILE A 901 34.51 -8.84 23.99
C ILE A 901 33.98 -7.54 23.37
N ALA A 902 33.50 -6.60 24.20
CA ALA A 902 32.98 -5.30 23.78
C ALA A 902 34.00 -4.43 23.02
N LYS A 903 35.30 -4.63 23.28
CA LYS A 903 36.41 -3.92 22.62
C LYS A 903 37.01 -4.71 21.46
N THR A 904 36.57 -5.95 21.25
CA THR A 904 37.10 -6.83 20.22
C THR A 904 36.20 -6.72 18.98
N PRO A 905 36.73 -6.39 17.79
CA PRO A 905 35.94 -6.31 16.57
C PRO A 905 35.20 -7.60 16.23
N ARG A 906 34.14 -7.50 15.41
CA ARG A 906 33.38 -8.66 14.90
C ARG A 906 32.74 -9.49 16.02
N ARG A 907 32.16 -8.83 17.03
CA ARG A 907 31.44 -9.45 18.16
C ARG A 907 30.03 -8.91 18.27
N TYR A 908 29.18 -9.67 18.94
CA TYR A 908 27.83 -9.29 19.31
C TYR A 908 27.64 -9.42 20.82
N LEU A 909 27.10 -8.40 21.47
CA LEU A 909 26.68 -8.45 22.87
C LEU A 909 25.24 -7.99 22.99
N HIS A 910 24.50 -8.57 23.94
CA HIS A 910 23.11 -8.22 24.18
C HIS A 910 22.78 -8.20 25.66
N TYR A 911 22.46 -7.01 26.15
CA TYR A 911 21.91 -6.78 27.49
C TYR A 911 20.44 -6.35 27.42
N LYS A 912 19.68 -6.67 28.47
CA LYS A 912 18.33 -6.10 28.62
C LYS A 912 18.47 -4.65 29.08
N LYS A 913 17.51 -3.81 28.70
CA LYS A 913 17.48 -2.41 29.10
C LYS A 913 17.56 -2.26 30.63
N GLY A 914 18.47 -1.43 31.12
CA GLY A 914 18.74 -1.21 32.55
C GLY A 914 19.44 -2.37 33.27
N MET A 915 19.92 -3.37 32.55
CA MET A 915 20.62 -4.55 33.10
C MET A 915 22.04 -4.69 32.55
N SER A 916 22.56 -3.68 31.86
CA SER A 916 23.95 -3.66 31.40
C SER A 916 24.91 -3.29 32.55
N PRO A 917 26.12 -3.88 32.62
CA PRO A 917 27.18 -3.38 33.46
C PRO A 917 27.61 -1.96 33.05
N ALA A 918 28.12 -1.18 34.01
CA ALA A 918 28.61 0.17 33.75
C ALA A 918 29.69 0.19 32.66
N GLY A 919 29.52 1.02 31.63
CA GLY A 919 30.40 1.09 30.46
C GLY A 919 30.03 0.15 29.30
N LEU A 920 28.96 -0.64 29.41
CA LEU A 920 28.41 -1.51 28.35
C LEU A 920 26.97 -1.14 27.96
N GLU A 921 26.51 0.06 28.30
CA GLU A 921 25.14 0.56 28.06
C GLU A 921 24.82 0.59 26.56
N GLY A 922 25.83 0.80 25.70
CA GLY A 922 25.70 0.76 24.24
C GLY A 922 25.31 -0.61 23.66
N PHE A 923 25.31 -1.69 24.47
CA PHE A 923 24.89 -3.03 24.08
C PHE A 923 23.50 -3.42 24.63
N GLU A 924 22.78 -2.48 25.26
CA GLU A 924 21.38 -2.68 25.65
C GLU A 924 20.48 -2.79 24.41
N GLY A 925 19.68 -3.85 24.34
CA GLY A 925 18.89 -4.19 23.15
C GLY A 925 19.67 -4.96 22.08
N GLY A 926 20.97 -5.20 22.28
CA GLY A 926 21.83 -5.93 21.36
C GLY A 926 22.56 -5.02 20.40
N SER A 927 23.89 -5.08 20.40
CA SER A 927 24.74 -4.31 19.48
C SER A 927 25.96 -5.12 19.04
N TYR A 928 26.54 -4.73 17.90
CA TYR A 928 27.72 -5.34 17.32
C TYR A 928 28.93 -4.44 17.58
N THR A 929 30.08 -5.05 17.88
CA THR A 929 31.34 -4.30 17.97
C THR A 929 31.80 -3.97 16.56
N THR A 930 32.19 -2.71 16.36
CA THR A 930 32.60 -2.18 15.06
C THR A 930 33.78 -2.94 14.48
N LEU A 931 33.80 -3.09 13.16
CA LEU A 931 34.98 -3.51 12.41
C LEU A 931 35.99 -2.35 12.39
N PRO A 932 37.31 -2.60 12.43
CA PRO A 932 38.26 -1.66 11.86
C PRO A 932 38.01 -1.43 10.36
#